data_AF-A0A4Y3QVT1-F1
#
_entry.id   AF-A0A4Y3QVT1-F1
#
_cell.length_a   1.000
_cell.length_b   1.000
_cell.length_c   1.000
_cell.angle_alpha   90.00
_cell.angle_beta   90.00
_cell.angle_gamma   90.00
#
_symmetry.space_group_name_H-M   'P 1'
#
loop_
_entity.id
_entity.type
_entity.pdbx_description
1 polymer ?
#
loop_
_entity_poly.entity_id
_entity_poly.type
_entity_poly.pdbx_seq_one_letter_code
_entity_poly.pdbx_strand_id
1 'polypeptide(L)'
;MPAKKSSRRARLIVIAVVLLLVAGIGGGTYWSISTVRDSFPQTTGSLKIKGLASPVSVQRDGSGIPQIYAEKSEDLFLAQGYVQAQDRFWEMDVRRHMTAGRLSEMFGADQVETDAFLRTLGWREVAKKEYEQLPRKTKDFLKAYSAGVNAYLKDHKGSALSVEYKALDIAGKGYEPEKWSPVDSVAWLKAMAWDLRGNMTDEVDRALMTSRLTKKQIEDLYPSYPYDRNKPIVDKGAVDPATKEFDPKSEADTSGTQGAPGTGGSTQPGNGTGTAGTGTSEGAGGAAGTPAGSGGATTPGGAAQGAHTQLGQVADKLDRIPGLLGPNGSGIGSNSWVVSGKYTTSGKPLLANDPHLAPQLPSVWYQMGLHCRTVDASCPFDVSGFTFSGMPGVVIGHNQDISWGLTNLGADVTDLYLEKLKDGHYLYDGKQVPYRTREETIKVAGGKSRKITVRETNNGPIISDRDTELRKVGDEAPVDTQAPDRGDGYAVSLRWTALEPSKTMDAVFQIDKSRNFREFRKAAQEFAVPSQNLIYADTKGNIGYQAPGRIPVRGAGDGRYPAPGWDPRYRWKGYVPQRALPWEYNPQRGYIVTANQAVVDRDKYPYLLTDDWGYGARSQRINDLIQSKIKDGGKISMGDMETMQMDNSSEIAKLLVPYLLKIEIDDPYVREAQKLLEGWDYTQDSDSASAAYFNAVWRNLLKLAFGDKLPKELRVKGECLSVPPSDDSGPLDDLDGNARLVRECGQRSPDTAQPDGGDRWFEVVRRLIKKQDSEWWKTQGSARRAGDKNRDDLLAHAMKDARWELTSKLGKDIDTWSWGRLHRLMLKNQTLGTEGPGVVQWLLNRGPWDLGGGEAAVNATGWNAAGGYDVTWVPSMRMVVDLSDLDNSRWINLTGASGHAYNEHYTDQTDKWAKGELLKWPSSEKAVKKAAEDEMALTP
;
A
#
# COMPACT_ATOMS: atom_id res chain seq x y z
N MET A 1 -71.43 11.46 42.07
CA MET A 1 -70.73 11.73 40.79
C MET A 1 -69.97 10.46 40.39
N PRO A 2 -70.21 9.88 39.20
CA PRO A 2 -69.49 8.68 38.79
C PRO A 2 -68.05 9.01 38.43
N ALA A 3 -67.08 8.24 38.95
CA ALA A 3 -65.68 8.34 38.54
C ALA A 3 -65.59 8.16 37.02
N LYS A 4 -65.03 9.18 36.33
CA LYS A 4 -64.95 9.28 34.87
C LYS A 4 -64.44 7.97 34.25
N LYS A 5 -65.29 7.30 33.45
CA LYS A 5 -64.96 6.13 32.60
C LYS A 5 -63.77 6.36 31.65
N SER A 6 -63.25 7.59 31.50
CA SER A 6 -62.15 7.90 30.60
C SER A 6 -60.77 7.42 31.09
N SER A 7 -60.52 7.30 32.39
CA SER A 7 -59.19 6.90 32.91
C SER A 7 -58.88 5.41 32.66
N ARG A 8 -59.90 4.55 32.68
CA ARG A 8 -59.76 3.11 32.42
C ARG A 8 -59.51 2.81 30.95
N ARG A 9 -60.14 3.56 30.03
CA ARG A 9 -59.87 3.47 28.58
C ARG A 9 -58.48 3.98 28.23
N ALA A 10 -58.04 5.10 28.81
CA ALA A 10 -56.69 5.62 28.62
C ALA A 10 -55.61 4.65 29.10
N ARG A 11 -55.78 4.02 30.28
CA ARG A 11 -54.87 2.97 30.78
C ARG A 11 -54.80 1.75 29.86
N LEU A 12 -55.93 1.28 29.35
CA LEU A 12 -55.97 0.14 28.43
C LEU A 12 -55.28 0.45 27.09
N ILE A 13 -55.43 1.67 26.58
CA ILE A 13 -54.71 2.13 25.37
C ILE A 13 -53.21 2.18 25.63
N VAL A 14 -52.77 2.74 26.75
CA VAL A 14 -51.33 2.78 27.10
C VAL A 14 -50.75 1.38 27.26
N ILE A 15 -51.46 0.47 27.93
CA ILE A 15 -51.01 -0.94 28.07
C ILE A 15 -50.95 -1.62 26.71
N ALA A 16 -51.94 -1.42 25.83
CA ALA A 16 -51.93 -1.98 24.48
C ALA A 16 -50.77 -1.43 23.64
N VAL A 17 -50.49 -0.12 23.72
CA VAL A 17 -49.33 0.51 23.04
C VAL A 17 -48.01 -0.04 23.59
N VAL A 18 -47.86 -0.18 24.91
CA VAL A 18 -46.66 -0.77 25.52
C VAL A 18 -46.50 -2.23 25.11
N LEU A 19 -47.56 -3.03 25.10
CA LEU A 19 -47.50 -4.42 24.65
C LEU A 19 -47.19 -4.53 23.15
N LEU A 20 -47.72 -3.64 22.30
CA LEU A 20 -47.38 -3.57 20.88
C LEU A 20 -45.94 -3.11 20.65
N LEU A 21 -45.42 -2.18 21.46
CA LEU A 21 -44.03 -1.77 21.43
C LEU A 21 -43.11 -2.91 21.89
N VAL A 22 -43.45 -3.60 22.99
CA VAL A 22 -42.67 -4.75 23.49
C VAL A 22 -42.73 -5.93 22.52
N ALA A 23 -43.88 -6.21 21.91
CA ALA A 23 -44.01 -7.24 20.88
C ALA A 23 -43.30 -6.84 19.58
N GLY A 24 -43.35 -5.56 19.20
CA GLY A 24 -42.62 -5.02 18.04
C GLY A 24 -41.11 -5.03 18.25
N ILE A 25 -40.63 -4.65 19.43
CA ILE A 25 -39.22 -4.72 19.82
C ILE A 25 -38.78 -6.17 19.95
N GLY A 26 -39.57 -7.03 20.59
CA GLY A 26 -39.26 -8.46 20.75
C GLY A 26 -39.22 -9.19 19.42
N GLY A 27 -40.23 -8.96 18.57
CA GLY A 27 -40.29 -9.51 17.21
C GLY A 27 -39.18 -8.97 16.31
N GLY A 28 -38.90 -7.67 16.35
CA GLY A 28 -37.80 -7.04 15.62
C GLY A 28 -36.41 -7.52 16.09
N THR A 29 -36.22 -7.71 17.39
CA THR A 29 -34.97 -8.24 17.97
C THR A 29 -34.77 -9.69 17.58
N TYR A 30 -35.79 -10.54 17.71
CA TYR A 30 -35.72 -11.95 17.28
C TYR A 30 -35.43 -12.07 15.78
N TRP A 31 -36.14 -11.30 14.95
CA TRP A 31 -35.93 -11.30 13.50
C TRP A 31 -34.52 -10.84 13.12
N SER A 32 -33.99 -9.80 13.79
CA SER A 32 -32.62 -9.32 13.58
C SER A 32 -31.58 -10.36 13.98
N ILE A 33 -31.73 -11.00 15.15
CA ILE A 33 -30.83 -12.06 15.62
C ILE A 33 -30.88 -13.27 14.68
N SER A 34 -32.07 -13.68 14.23
CA SER A 34 -32.22 -14.78 13.27
C SER A 34 -31.52 -14.44 11.95
N THR A 35 -31.80 -13.26 11.39
CA THR A 35 -31.21 -12.83 10.11
C THR A 35 -29.68 -12.79 10.15
N VAL A 36 -29.10 -12.35 11.27
CA VAL A 36 -27.64 -12.36 11.47
C VAL A 36 -27.12 -13.78 11.58
N ARG A 37 -27.75 -14.64 12.39
CA ARG A 37 -27.29 -16.03 12.60
C ARG A 37 -27.47 -16.90 11.36
N ASP A 38 -28.47 -16.64 10.53
CA ASP A 38 -28.69 -17.35 9.27
C ASP A 38 -27.54 -17.16 8.27
N SER A 39 -26.72 -16.10 8.44
CA SER A 39 -25.52 -15.87 7.63
C SER A 39 -24.28 -16.66 8.10
N PHE A 40 -24.30 -17.23 9.30
CA PHE A 40 -23.11 -17.83 9.89
C PHE A 40 -22.75 -19.17 9.24
N PRO A 41 -21.45 -19.50 9.18
CA PRO A 41 -21.00 -20.77 8.65
C PRO A 41 -21.56 -21.96 9.45
N GLN A 42 -21.96 -23.01 8.73
CA GLN A 42 -22.14 -24.33 9.32
C GLN A 42 -20.78 -25.01 9.45
N THR A 43 -20.29 -25.15 10.68
CA THR A 43 -18.93 -25.66 10.98
C THR A 43 -18.91 -27.11 11.44
N THR A 44 -20.07 -27.71 11.71
CA THR A 44 -20.19 -29.11 12.18
C THR A 44 -21.15 -29.96 11.34
N GLY A 45 -21.01 -31.28 11.47
CA GLY A 45 -21.91 -32.26 10.85
C GLY A 45 -21.46 -32.68 9.46
N SER A 46 -22.40 -32.99 8.57
CA SER A 46 -22.10 -33.47 7.21
C SER A 46 -22.96 -32.77 6.16
N LEU A 47 -22.32 -32.33 5.07
CA LEU A 47 -22.94 -31.63 3.95
C LEU A 47 -22.67 -32.38 2.64
N LYS A 48 -23.68 -32.45 1.77
CA LYS A 48 -23.54 -33.04 0.43
C LYS A 48 -23.18 -31.96 -0.58
N ILE A 49 -21.98 -32.02 -1.12
CA ILE A 49 -21.43 -31.05 -2.06
C ILE A 49 -21.24 -31.72 -3.42
N LYS A 50 -22.10 -31.35 -4.36
CA LYS A 50 -22.03 -31.85 -5.73
C LYS A 50 -20.68 -31.49 -6.36
N GLY A 51 -20.01 -32.50 -6.89
CA GLY A 51 -18.73 -32.35 -7.61
C GLY A 51 -17.54 -32.92 -6.86
N LEU A 52 -17.69 -33.25 -5.57
CA LEU A 52 -16.69 -34.04 -4.84
C LEU A 52 -16.63 -35.47 -5.39
N ALA A 53 -15.42 -35.97 -5.60
CA ALA A 53 -15.17 -37.36 -5.95
C ALA A 53 -14.98 -38.24 -4.70
N SER A 54 -14.58 -37.66 -3.58
CA SER A 54 -14.34 -38.36 -2.31
C SER A 54 -14.68 -37.44 -1.12
N PRO A 55 -14.98 -38.01 0.06
CA PRO A 55 -15.24 -37.22 1.26
C PRO A 55 -14.05 -36.33 1.65
N VAL A 56 -14.35 -35.10 2.07
CA VAL A 56 -13.39 -34.14 2.62
C VAL A 56 -13.73 -33.87 4.07
N SER A 57 -12.72 -33.77 4.93
CA SER A 57 -12.87 -33.37 6.33
C SER A 57 -12.40 -31.92 6.49
N VAL A 58 -13.16 -31.13 7.24
CA VAL A 58 -12.82 -29.76 7.63
C VAL A 58 -12.80 -29.73 9.16
N GLN A 59 -11.64 -29.46 9.74
CA GLN A 59 -11.47 -29.30 11.18
C GLN A 59 -11.20 -27.82 11.48
N ARG A 60 -11.83 -27.25 12.50
CA ARG A 60 -11.58 -25.87 12.93
C ARG A 60 -11.15 -25.83 14.39
N ASP A 61 -10.15 -25.02 14.69
CA ASP A 61 -9.74 -24.73 16.07
C ASP A 61 -10.66 -23.69 16.74
N GLY A 62 -10.41 -23.38 18.01
CA GLY A 62 -11.16 -22.36 18.77
C GLY A 62 -10.96 -20.92 18.30
N SER A 63 -10.21 -20.67 17.23
CA SER A 63 -10.14 -19.38 16.53
C SER A 63 -10.79 -19.45 15.12
N GLY A 64 -11.49 -20.55 14.85
CA GLY A 64 -12.23 -20.78 13.62
C GLY A 64 -11.37 -21.13 12.40
N ILE A 65 -10.07 -21.44 12.57
CA ILE A 65 -9.15 -21.64 11.44
C ILE A 65 -9.35 -23.03 10.82
N PRO A 66 -9.76 -23.13 9.54
CA PRO A 66 -10.03 -24.41 8.93
C PRO A 66 -8.76 -25.13 8.45
N GLN A 67 -8.74 -26.44 8.68
CA GLN A 67 -7.77 -27.39 8.19
C GLN A 67 -8.52 -28.41 7.32
N ILE A 68 -8.28 -28.40 6.01
CA ILE A 68 -9.02 -29.18 5.02
C ILE A 68 -8.22 -30.41 4.61
N TYR A 69 -8.82 -31.59 4.76
CA TYR A 69 -8.21 -32.87 4.42
C TYR A 69 -8.94 -33.54 3.26
N ALA A 70 -8.27 -33.77 2.12
CA ALA A 70 -8.81 -34.43 0.93
C ALA A 70 -7.89 -35.57 0.41
N GLU A 71 -8.41 -36.42 -0.49
CA GLU A 71 -7.61 -37.45 -1.19
C GLU A 71 -7.05 -36.94 -2.53
N LYS A 72 -7.71 -35.96 -3.15
CA LYS A 72 -7.37 -35.42 -4.48
C LYS A 72 -7.30 -33.90 -4.43
N SER A 73 -6.41 -33.31 -5.22
CA SER A 73 -6.29 -31.84 -5.28
C SER A 73 -7.58 -31.17 -5.75
N GLU A 74 -8.32 -31.80 -6.65
CA GLU A 74 -9.59 -31.25 -7.14
C GLU A 74 -10.63 -31.16 -6.01
N ASP A 75 -10.73 -32.18 -5.15
CA ASP A 75 -11.61 -32.16 -3.98
C ASP A 75 -11.12 -31.15 -2.93
N LEU A 76 -9.80 -31.05 -2.74
CA LEU A 76 -9.16 -30.10 -1.83
C LEU A 76 -9.49 -28.65 -2.19
N PHE A 77 -9.30 -28.26 -3.45
CA PHE A 77 -9.57 -26.89 -3.90
C PHE A 77 -11.07 -26.59 -4.00
N LEU A 78 -11.90 -27.57 -4.35
CA LEU A 78 -13.36 -27.42 -4.27
C LEU A 78 -13.79 -27.13 -2.84
N ALA A 79 -13.32 -27.90 -1.86
CA ALA A 79 -13.60 -27.64 -0.46
C ALA A 79 -13.05 -26.29 0.01
N GLN A 80 -11.85 -25.89 -0.42
CA GLN A 80 -11.29 -24.56 -0.13
C GLN A 80 -12.24 -23.44 -0.57
N GLY A 81 -12.74 -23.51 -1.82
CA GLY A 81 -13.67 -22.51 -2.34
C GLY A 81 -15.00 -22.48 -1.60
N TYR A 82 -15.52 -23.66 -1.22
CA TYR A 82 -16.76 -23.75 -0.43
C TYR A 82 -16.60 -23.12 0.95
N VAL A 83 -15.53 -23.48 1.68
CA VAL A 83 -15.26 -22.99 3.04
C VAL A 83 -15.01 -21.49 3.06
N GLN A 84 -14.21 -20.96 2.12
CA GLN A 84 -13.98 -19.51 2.05
C GLN A 84 -15.25 -18.73 1.71
N ALA A 85 -16.10 -19.26 0.82
CA ALA A 85 -17.39 -18.62 0.53
C ALA A 85 -18.29 -18.62 1.78
N GLN A 86 -18.33 -19.73 2.51
CA GLN A 86 -19.06 -19.82 3.76
C GLN A 86 -18.65 -18.74 4.78
N ASP A 87 -17.35 -18.46 4.89
CA ASP A 87 -16.82 -17.55 5.91
C ASP A 87 -16.81 -16.08 5.45
N ARG A 88 -16.61 -15.81 4.15
CA ARG A 88 -16.25 -14.47 3.65
C ARG A 88 -16.81 -14.12 2.26
N PHE A 89 -17.94 -14.70 1.82
CA PHE A 89 -18.43 -14.47 0.45
C PHE A 89 -18.69 -12.99 0.09
N TRP A 90 -19.19 -12.15 1.03
CA TRP A 90 -19.36 -10.71 0.77
C TRP A 90 -18.05 -10.02 0.38
N GLU A 91 -16.98 -10.27 1.13
CA GLU A 91 -15.63 -9.77 0.84
C GLU A 91 -15.18 -10.23 -0.55
N MET A 92 -15.37 -11.51 -0.88
CA MET A 92 -15.03 -12.07 -2.19
C MET A 92 -15.81 -11.39 -3.32
N ASP A 93 -17.11 -11.18 -3.15
CA ASP A 93 -17.99 -10.59 -4.17
C ASP A 93 -17.62 -9.12 -4.46
N VAL A 94 -17.39 -8.33 -3.41
CA VAL A 94 -16.94 -6.95 -3.56
C VAL A 94 -15.59 -6.88 -4.28
N ARG A 95 -14.65 -7.77 -3.91
CA ARG A 95 -13.31 -7.82 -4.52
C ARG A 95 -13.35 -8.16 -6.02
N ARG A 96 -14.20 -9.10 -6.45
CA ARG A 96 -14.36 -9.37 -7.89
C ARG A 96 -14.97 -8.19 -8.64
N HIS A 97 -15.87 -7.42 -8.01
CA HIS A 97 -16.45 -6.23 -8.63
C HIS A 97 -15.43 -5.11 -8.78
N MET A 98 -14.61 -4.89 -7.76
CA MET A 98 -13.51 -3.93 -7.86
C MET A 98 -12.50 -4.33 -8.94
N THR A 99 -11.97 -5.56 -8.91
CA THR A 99 -10.98 -6.00 -9.91
C THR A 99 -11.54 -6.04 -11.34
N ALA A 100 -12.87 -6.09 -11.49
CA ALA A 100 -13.56 -5.99 -12.77
C ALA A 100 -14.02 -4.57 -13.15
N GLY A 101 -13.87 -3.56 -12.29
CA GLY A 101 -14.46 -2.22 -12.48
C GLY A 101 -15.98 -2.29 -12.64
N ARG A 102 -16.65 -2.85 -11.64
CA ARG A 102 -18.11 -3.09 -11.57
C ARG A 102 -18.73 -2.71 -10.22
N LEU A 103 -18.04 -1.97 -9.35
CA LEU A 103 -18.56 -1.58 -8.03
C LEU A 103 -19.88 -0.79 -8.12
N SER A 104 -20.09 -0.05 -9.20
CA SER A 104 -21.34 0.68 -9.46
C SER A 104 -22.55 -0.23 -9.70
N GLU A 105 -22.33 -1.52 -10.01
CA GLU A 105 -23.39 -2.53 -10.06
C GLU A 105 -23.89 -2.93 -8.67
N MET A 106 -23.09 -2.72 -7.62
CA MET A 106 -23.46 -2.98 -6.23
C MET A 106 -23.93 -1.70 -5.52
N PHE A 107 -23.15 -0.62 -5.63
CA PHE A 107 -23.32 0.58 -4.82
C PHE A 107 -23.97 1.75 -5.57
N GLY A 108 -23.96 1.73 -6.91
CA GLY A 108 -24.61 2.75 -7.75
C GLY A 108 -23.67 3.84 -8.25
N ALA A 109 -24.23 5.03 -8.47
CA ALA A 109 -23.59 6.08 -9.28
C ALA A 109 -22.26 6.61 -8.72
N ASP A 110 -22.09 6.60 -7.41
CA ASP A 110 -20.89 7.14 -6.74
C ASP A 110 -19.62 6.35 -7.08
N GLN A 111 -19.76 5.10 -7.57
CA GLN A 111 -18.64 4.24 -7.95
C GLN A 111 -18.31 4.27 -9.45
N VAL A 112 -19.04 5.06 -10.26
CA VAL A 112 -18.85 5.07 -11.72
C VAL A 112 -17.46 5.58 -12.12
N GLU A 113 -16.91 6.57 -11.41
CA GLU A 113 -15.57 7.09 -11.69
C GLU A 113 -14.49 6.05 -11.39
N THR A 114 -14.59 5.37 -10.25
CA THR A 114 -13.72 4.24 -9.87
C THR A 114 -13.78 3.13 -10.91
N ASP A 115 -14.98 2.70 -11.30
CA ASP A 115 -15.17 1.68 -12.33
C ASP A 115 -14.58 2.11 -13.67
N ALA A 116 -14.79 3.36 -14.09
CA ALA A 116 -14.27 3.87 -15.34
C ALA A 116 -12.74 3.86 -15.39
N PHE A 117 -12.08 4.19 -14.26
CA PHE A 117 -10.64 4.11 -14.15
C PHE A 117 -10.14 2.67 -14.22
N LEU A 118 -10.73 1.75 -13.45
CA LEU A 118 -10.32 0.34 -13.45
C LEU A 118 -10.59 -0.34 -14.80
N ARG A 119 -11.67 0.01 -15.48
CA ARG A 119 -11.97 -0.39 -16.87
C ARG A 119 -10.99 0.17 -17.89
N THR A 120 -10.45 1.36 -17.63
CA THR A 120 -9.39 1.96 -18.46
C THR A 120 -8.12 1.13 -18.39
N LEU A 121 -7.74 0.67 -17.19
CA LEU A 121 -6.60 -0.23 -17.00
C LEU A 121 -6.85 -1.64 -17.53
N GLY A 122 -8.10 -2.12 -17.54
CA GLY A 122 -8.46 -3.39 -18.17
C GLY A 122 -7.98 -4.64 -17.41
N TRP A 123 -7.89 -4.58 -16.08
CA TRP A 123 -7.37 -5.67 -15.24
C TRP A 123 -8.03 -7.02 -15.52
N ARG A 124 -9.37 -7.03 -15.66
CA ARG A 124 -10.14 -8.25 -15.92
C ARG A 124 -9.83 -8.89 -17.27
N GLU A 125 -9.54 -8.09 -18.29
CA GLU A 125 -9.14 -8.58 -19.62
C GLU A 125 -7.72 -9.14 -19.60
N VAL A 126 -6.81 -8.53 -18.84
CA VAL A 126 -5.47 -9.08 -18.63
C VAL A 126 -5.55 -10.41 -17.88
N ALA A 127 -6.32 -10.49 -16.80
CA ALA A 127 -6.51 -11.72 -16.02
C ALA A 127 -7.10 -12.86 -16.86
N LYS A 128 -7.99 -12.56 -17.82
CA LYS A 128 -8.52 -13.55 -18.76
C LYS A 128 -7.41 -14.11 -19.66
N LYS A 129 -6.57 -13.25 -20.22
CA LYS A 129 -5.40 -13.67 -21.03
C LYS A 129 -4.39 -14.47 -20.21
N GLU A 130 -4.18 -14.09 -18.95
CA GLU A 130 -3.34 -14.86 -18.02
C GLU A 130 -3.89 -16.26 -17.80
N TYR A 131 -5.17 -16.38 -17.48
CA TYR A 131 -5.81 -17.69 -17.30
C TYR A 131 -5.68 -18.57 -18.54
N GLU A 132 -5.83 -18.00 -19.75
CA GLU A 132 -5.68 -18.75 -21.01
C GLU A 132 -4.29 -19.38 -21.17
N GLN A 133 -3.21 -18.68 -20.78
CA GLN A 133 -1.82 -19.17 -20.88
C GLN A 133 -1.34 -20.04 -19.70
N LEU A 134 -2.12 -20.15 -18.61
CA LEU A 134 -1.75 -21.00 -17.47
C LEU A 134 -1.62 -22.48 -17.88
N PRO A 135 -0.79 -23.28 -17.18
CA PRO A 135 -0.76 -24.72 -17.35
C PRO A 135 -2.12 -25.38 -17.10
N ARG A 136 -2.36 -26.54 -17.71
CA ARG A 136 -3.64 -27.25 -17.58
C ARG A 136 -3.99 -27.56 -16.11
N LYS A 137 -3.02 -28.07 -15.35
CA LYS A 137 -3.23 -28.46 -13.95
C LYS A 137 -3.63 -27.26 -13.07
N THR A 138 -3.00 -26.10 -13.28
CA THR A 138 -3.33 -24.82 -12.62
C THR A 138 -4.76 -24.39 -12.93
N LYS A 139 -5.20 -24.50 -14.19
CA LYS A 139 -6.59 -24.23 -14.59
C LYS A 139 -7.57 -25.19 -13.92
N ASP A 140 -7.19 -26.45 -13.75
CA ASP A 140 -8.04 -27.44 -13.10
C ASP A 140 -8.22 -27.13 -11.60
N PHE A 141 -7.18 -26.66 -10.90
CA PHE A 141 -7.30 -26.16 -9.51
C PHE A 141 -8.23 -24.94 -9.40
N LEU A 142 -8.06 -23.94 -10.27
CA LEU A 142 -8.90 -22.74 -10.27
C LEU A 142 -10.38 -23.06 -10.58
N LYS A 143 -10.63 -24.03 -11.49
CA LYS A 143 -11.98 -24.52 -11.78
C LYS A 143 -12.59 -25.26 -10.60
N ALA A 144 -11.83 -26.12 -9.93
CA ALA A 144 -12.29 -26.83 -8.74
C ALA A 144 -12.67 -25.84 -7.62
N TYR A 145 -11.80 -24.87 -7.34
CA TYR A 145 -12.08 -23.77 -6.41
C TYR A 145 -13.37 -23.03 -6.76
N SER A 146 -13.52 -22.62 -8.03
CA SER A 146 -14.74 -21.95 -8.51
C SER A 146 -15.98 -22.82 -8.37
N ALA A 147 -15.87 -24.14 -8.56
CA ALA A 147 -16.97 -25.07 -8.38
C ALA A 147 -17.44 -25.12 -6.91
N GLY A 148 -16.50 -25.05 -5.96
CA GLY A 148 -16.77 -24.96 -4.53
C GLY A 148 -17.54 -23.71 -4.14
N VAL A 149 -17.06 -22.54 -4.56
CA VAL A 149 -17.76 -21.26 -4.34
C VAL A 149 -19.17 -21.31 -4.93
N ASN A 150 -19.31 -21.83 -6.14
CA ASN A 150 -20.61 -21.94 -6.81
C ASN A 150 -21.55 -22.99 -6.19
N ALA A 151 -21.01 -24.01 -5.52
CA ALA A 151 -21.81 -24.96 -4.76
C ALA A 151 -22.44 -24.28 -3.55
N TYR A 152 -21.68 -23.44 -2.84
CA TYR A 152 -22.22 -22.62 -1.74
C TYR A 152 -23.31 -21.66 -2.21
N LEU A 153 -23.07 -20.92 -3.29
CA LEU A 153 -24.03 -19.95 -3.87
C LEU A 153 -25.34 -20.56 -4.37
N LYS A 154 -25.35 -21.86 -4.68
CA LYS A 154 -26.54 -22.53 -5.20
C LYS A 154 -27.66 -22.59 -4.15
N ASP A 155 -27.28 -22.79 -2.89
CA ASP A 155 -28.22 -23.07 -1.80
C ASP A 155 -28.37 -21.87 -0.84
N HIS A 156 -27.58 -20.80 -1.01
CA HIS A 156 -27.60 -19.60 -0.17
C HIS A 156 -27.91 -18.34 -0.98
N LYS A 157 -28.87 -17.52 -0.52
CA LYS A 157 -29.27 -16.25 -1.14
C LYS A 157 -29.59 -15.19 -0.09
N GLY A 158 -29.49 -13.92 -0.47
CA GLY A 158 -29.88 -12.78 0.39
C GLY A 158 -29.12 -12.78 1.72
N SER A 159 -29.85 -12.64 2.84
CA SER A 159 -29.24 -12.60 4.18
C SER A 159 -28.55 -13.90 4.60
N ALA A 160 -28.87 -15.04 4.00
CA ALA A 160 -28.18 -16.30 4.27
C ALA A 160 -26.76 -16.34 3.65
N LEU A 161 -26.43 -15.42 2.73
CA LEU A 161 -25.07 -15.24 2.22
C LEU A 161 -24.26 -14.30 3.11
N SER A 162 -24.84 -13.15 3.45
CA SER A 162 -24.33 -12.22 4.47
C SER A 162 -25.38 -11.13 4.72
N VAL A 163 -25.29 -10.46 5.87
CA VAL A 163 -26.22 -9.39 6.26
C VAL A 163 -26.14 -8.16 5.35
N GLU A 164 -25.00 -7.93 4.72
CA GLU A 164 -24.74 -6.80 3.81
C GLU A 164 -25.62 -6.85 2.56
N TYR A 165 -25.93 -8.05 2.02
CA TYR A 165 -26.87 -8.18 0.90
C TYR A 165 -28.28 -7.71 1.27
N LYS A 166 -28.69 -7.91 2.53
CA LYS A 166 -29.98 -7.39 3.00
C LYS A 166 -29.97 -5.87 3.07
N ALA A 167 -28.84 -5.25 3.41
CA ALA A 167 -28.69 -3.80 3.40
C ALA A 167 -28.80 -3.24 1.96
N LEU A 168 -28.22 -3.90 0.97
CA LEU A 168 -28.37 -3.54 -0.45
C LEU A 168 -29.83 -3.64 -0.93
N ASP A 169 -30.54 -4.69 -0.54
CA ASP A 169 -31.97 -4.87 -0.87
C ASP A 169 -32.82 -3.75 -0.26
N ILE A 170 -32.59 -3.40 1.00
CA ILE A 170 -33.28 -2.28 1.67
C ILE A 170 -32.98 -0.95 0.98
N ALA A 171 -31.76 -0.77 0.48
CA ALA A 171 -31.36 0.40 -0.31
C ALA A 171 -31.96 0.40 -1.75
N GLY A 172 -32.79 -0.59 -2.10
CA GLY A 172 -33.46 -0.69 -3.39
C GLY A 172 -32.52 -1.03 -4.56
N LYS A 173 -31.37 -1.66 -4.28
CA LYS A 173 -30.35 -1.94 -5.30
C LYS A 173 -30.60 -3.25 -6.08
N GLY A 174 -31.37 -4.18 -5.51
CA GLY A 174 -31.85 -5.40 -6.21
C GLY A 174 -30.73 -6.25 -6.81
N TYR A 175 -29.62 -6.39 -6.09
CA TYR A 175 -28.41 -7.06 -6.55
C TYR A 175 -28.45 -8.56 -6.24
N GLU A 176 -28.16 -9.41 -7.23
CA GLU A 176 -28.01 -10.86 -7.07
C GLU A 176 -26.59 -11.29 -7.48
N PRO A 177 -25.85 -12.02 -6.62
CA PRO A 177 -24.49 -12.48 -6.94
C PRO A 177 -24.43 -13.38 -8.19
N GLU A 178 -23.51 -13.08 -9.11
CA GLU A 178 -23.19 -13.95 -10.24
C GLU A 178 -22.38 -15.18 -9.80
N LYS A 179 -22.27 -16.20 -10.67
CA LYS A 179 -21.38 -17.34 -10.45
C LYS A 179 -19.92 -16.90 -10.42
N TRP A 180 -19.14 -17.50 -9.53
CA TRP A 180 -17.69 -17.32 -9.47
C TRP A 180 -17.00 -18.03 -10.64
N SER A 181 -16.05 -17.36 -11.29
CA SER A 181 -15.25 -17.89 -12.39
C SER A 181 -13.76 -17.97 -12.01
N PRO A 182 -12.98 -18.86 -12.66
CA PRO A 182 -11.54 -18.94 -12.43
C PRO A 182 -10.80 -17.62 -12.61
N VAL A 183 -11.29 -16.75 -13.49
CA VAL A 183 -10.64 -15.47 -13.77
C VAL A 183 -10.84 -14.48 -12.62
N ASP A 184 -11.90 -14.62 -11.83
CA ASP A 184 -12.13 -13.75 -10.67
C ASP A 184 -11.04 -13.99 -9.60
N SER A 185 -10.57 -15.24 -9.47
CA SER A 185 -9.41 -15.58 -8.64
C SER A 185 -8.09 -15.04 -9.19
N VAL A 186 -7.86 -15.12 -10.52
CA VAL A 186 -6.63 -14.60 -11.14
C VAL A 186 -6.54 -13.07 -11.07
N ALA A 187 -7.68 -12.38 -11.20
CA ALA A 187 -7.74 -10.92 -11.22
C ALA A 187 -7.26 -10.27 -9.91
N TRP A 188 -7.31 -11.00 -8.79
CA TRP A 188 -6.84 -10.53 -7.49
C TRP A 188 -5.37 -10.08 -7.49
N LEU A 189 -4.52 -10.78 -8.24
CA LEU A 189 -3.10 -10.43 -8.35
C LEU A 189 -2.87 -9.03 -8.95
N LYS A 190 -3.83 -8.49 -9.73
CA LYS A 190 -3.75 -7.13 -10.30
C LYS A 190 -4.02 -6.05 -9.28
N ALA A 191 -4.99 -6.28 -8.42
CA ALA A 191 -5.25 -5.43 -7.27
C ALA A 191 -4.03 -5.36 -6.34
N MET A 192 -3.47 -6.51 -5.96
CA MET A 192 -2.25 -6.54 -5.15
C MET A 192 -1.07 -5.85 -5.84
N ALA A 193 -0.91 -6.07 -7.16
CA ALA A 193 0.15 -5.42 -7.92
C ALA A 193 -0.04 -3.90 -7.99
N TRP A 194 -1.27 -3.42 -8.05
CA TRP A 194 -1.57 -1.99 -8.01
C TRP A 194 -1.07 -1.41 -6.69
N ASP A 195 -1.45 -2.03 -5.57
CA ASP A 195 -1.12 -1.49 -4.24
C ASP A 195 0.37 -1.60 -3.85
N LEU A 196 1.11 -2.52 -4.47
CA LEU A 196 2.52 -2.79 -4.17
C LEU A 196 3.48 -2.24 -5.23
N ARG A 197 3.00 -1.35 -6.12
CA ARG A 197 3.86 -0.63 -7.06
C ARG A 197 4.68 0.42 -6.29
N GLY A 198 5.99 0.50 -6.52
CA GLY A 198 6.85 1.42 -5.77
C GLY A 198 6.74 2.88 -6.23
N ASN A 199 7.16 3.15 -7.46
CA ASN A 199 7.62 4.49 -7.87
C ASN A 199 6.52 5.47 -8.31
N MET A 200 5.35 5.02 -8.78
CA MET A 200 4.43 5.89 -9.51
C MET A 200 3.91 7.12 -8.72
N THR A 201 3.67 6.97 -7.41
CA THR A 201 3.24 8.11 -6.56
C THR A 201 4.38 9.13 -6.42
N ASP A 202 5.60 8.67 -6.15
CA ASP A 202 6.78 9.53 -6.02
C ASP A 202 7.16 10.20 -7.35
N GLU A 203 6.99 9.52 -8.48
CA GLU A 203 7.15 10.10 -9.82
C GLU A 203 6.21 11.31 -10.05
N VAL A 204 4.93 11.16 -9.67
CA VAL A 204 3.94 12.25 -9.75
C VAL A 204 4.27 13.37 -8.77
N ASP A 205 4.63 13.04 -7.54
CA ASP A 205 4.92 14.01 -6.48
C ASP A 205 6.16 14.86 -6.83
N ARG A 206 7.24 14.24 -7.32
CA ARG A 206 8.42 14.95 -7.85
C ARG A 206 8.05 15.91 -8.95
N ALA A 207 7.21 15.48 -9.90
CA ALA A 207 6.78 16.34 -11.00
C ALA A 207 5.93 17.52 -10.51
N LEU A 208 4.98 17.30 -9.61
CA LEU A 208 4.14 18.35 -9.02
C LEU A 208 4.97 19.38 -8.22
N MET A 209 5.98 18.92 -7.48
CA MET A 209 6.88 19.78 -6.71
C MET A 209 7.66 20.79 -7.56
N THR A 210 7.90 20.52 -8.85
CA THR A 210 8.64 21.45 -9.73
C THR A 210 7.94 22.81 -9.93
N SER A 211 6.65 22.90 -9.60
CA SER A 211 5.88 24.16 -9.63
C SER A 211 6.26 25.15 -8.52
N ARG A 212 6.89 24.67 -7.43
CA ARG A 212 7.23 25.49 -6.26
C ARG A 212 8.67 25.33 -5.80
N LEU A 213 9.28 24.19 -6.10
CA LEU A 213 10.59 23.82 -5.62
C LEU A 213 11.58 23.74 -6.78
N THR A 214 12.78 24.25 -6.55
CA THR A 214 13.91 24.05 -7.45
C THR A 214 14.30 22.58 -7.50
N LYS A 215 14.95 22.15 -8.58
CA LYS A 215 15.50 20.79 -8.70
C LYS A 215 16.34 20.39 -7.48
N LYS A 216 17.19 21.30 -6.97
CA LYS A 216 18.03 21.05 -5.79
C LYS A 216 17.20 20.77 -4.55
N GLN A 217 16.12 21.54 -4.34
CA GLN A 217 15.21 21.32 -3.21
C GLN A 217 14.51 19.96 -3.32
N ILE A 218 14.06 19.56 -4.51
CA ILE A 218 13.46 18.24 -4.72
C ILE A 218 14.48 17.13 -4.41
N GLU A 219 15.73 17.25 -4.87
CA GLU A 219 16.80 16.28 -4.57
C GLU A 219 17.21 16.27 -3.07
N ASP A 220 16.96 17.35 -2.32
CA ASP A 220 17.11 17.34 -0.85
C ASP A 220 16.04 16.47 -0.18
N LEU A 221 14.83 16.37 -0.77
CA LEU A 221 13.68 15.58 -0.27
C LEU A 221 13.71 14.10 -0.69
N TYR A 222 14.55 13.74 -1.66
CA TYR A 222 14.75 12.35 -2.13
C TYR A 222 16.24 11.96 -2.02
N PRO A 223 16.78 11.81 -0.79
CA PRO A 223 18.16 11.35 -0.62
C PRO A 223 18.38 9.96 -1.24
N SER A 224 19.63 9.65 -1.60
CA SER A 224 20.01 8.28 -1.92
C SER A 224 19.94 7.37 -0.69
N TYR A 225 19.76 6.06 -0.91
CA TYR A 225 19.81 5.07 0.16
C TYR A 225 21.17 5.12 0.92
N PRO A 226 21.18 5.13 2.27
CA PRO A 226 22.39 5.29 3.08
C PRO A 226 23.14 3.97 3.28
N TYR A 227 23.79 3.48 2.21
CA TYR A 227 24.53 2.20 2.20
C TYR A 227 25.67 2.11 3.24
N ASP A 228 26.16 3.25 3.75
CA ASP A 228 27.18 3.32 4.80
C ASP A 228 26.65 2.96 6.19
N ARG A 229 25.34 3.14 6.42
CA ARG A 229 24.69 2.90 7.70
C ARG A 229 23.74 1.72 7.67
N ASN A 230 22.95 1.59 6.59
CA ASN A 230 21.90 0.60 6.49
C ASN A 230 22.29 -0.44 5.44
N LYS A 231 22.24 -1.72 5.83
CA LYS A 231 22.66 -2.82 4.95
C LYS A 231 21.60 -3.16 3.90
N PRO A 232 22.00 -3.45 2.64
CA PRO A 232 21.09 -4.06 1.68
C PRO A 232 20.71 -5.50 2.12
N ILE A 233 19.70 -6.09 1.47
CA ILE A 233 19.28 -7.48 1.76
C ILE A 233 20.41 -8.48 1.49
N VAL A 234 21.05 -8.34 0.32
CA VAL A 234 22.14 -9.19 -0.12
C VAL A 234 23.45 -8.41 0.03
N ASP A 235 24.36 -8.94 0.88
CA ASP A 235 25.63 -8.28 1.20
C ASP A 235 26.68 -8.38 0.06
N LYS A 236 26.60 -9.46 -0.74
CA LYS A 236 27.58 -9.82 -1.78
C LYS A 236 26.90 -10.21 -3.10
N GLY A 237 27.68 -10.19 -4.17
CA GLY A 237 27.24 -10.70 -5.45
C GLY A 237 27.13 -9.63 -6.52
N ALA A 238 27.30 -10.08 -7.75
CA ALA A 238 27.32 -9.26 -8.93
C ALA A 238 26.75 -10.05 -10.11
N VAL A 239 26.38 -9.35 -11.18
CA VAL A 239 25.98 -9.98 -12.44
C VAL A 239 27.20 -10.23 -13.29
N ASP A 240 27.47 -11.48 -13.63
CA ASP A 240 28.53 -11.85 -14.57
C ASP A 240 28.28 -11.15 -15.93
N PRO A 241 29.22 -10.34 -16.45
CA PRO A 241 29.00 -9.59 -17.69
C PRO A 241 28.78 -10.47 -18.94
N ALA A 242 29.38 -11.66 -19.02
CA ALA A 242 29.24 -12.62 -20.11
C ALA A 242 28.01 -13.53 -19.89
N THR A 243 27.96 -14.05 -18.67
CA THR A 243 26.87 -14.70 -17.96
C THR A 243 25.48 -14.12 -18.18
N LYS A 244 25.40 -12.83 -17.87
CA LYS A 244 24.22 -12.12 -17.38
C LYS A 244 23.50 -12.88 -16.25
N GLU A 245 24.21 -13.69 -15.47
CA GLU A 245 23.72 -14.43 -14.30
C GLU A 245 24.22 -13.77 -13.03
N PHE A 246 23.36 -13.72 -12.00
CA PHE A 246 23.76 -13.23 -10.68
C PHE A 246 24.52 -14.31 -9.91
N ASP A 247 25.78 -14.03 -9.59
CA ASP A 247 26.59 -14.86 -8.70
C ASP A 247 26.57 -14.26 -7.28
N PRO A 248 25.92 -14.91 -6.29
CA PRO A 248 25.87 -14.42 -4.91
C PRO A 248 27.21 -14.49 -4.18
N LYS A 249 28.19 -15.23 -4.71
CA LYS A 249 29.52 -15.39 -4.10
C LYS A 249 30.54 -14.39 -4.62
N SER A 250 30.25 -13.72 -5.74
CA SER A 250 31.18 -12.76 -6.32
C SER A 250 31.48 -11.66 -5.31
N GLU A 251 32.73 -11.60 -4.88
CA GLU A 251 33.31 -10.41 -4.28
C GLU A 251 33.71 -9.48 -5.43
N ALA A 252 33.27 -8.22 -5.39
CA ALA A 252 33.71 -7.29 -6.41
C ALA A 252 35.20 -7.00 -6.19
N ASP A 253 36.00 -7.31 -7.20
CA ASP A 253 37.39 -6.91 -7.31
C ASP A 253 37.46 -5.37 -7.25
N THR A 254 37.91 -4.82 -6.11
CA THR A 254 38.09 -3.37 -5.93
C THR A 254 39.31 -2.81 -6.67
N SER A 255 39.95 -3.62 -7.52
CA SER A 255 41.23 -3.27 -8.18
C SER A 255 41.13 -2.75 -9.62
N GLY A 256 39.95 -2.32 -10.10
CA GLY A 256 39.79 -2.04 -11.54
C GLY A 256 38.80 -0.97 -12.00
N THR A 257 38.72 0.22 -11.40
CA THR A 257 38.14 1.40 -12.08
C THR A 257 38.62 2.75 -11.51
N GLN A 258 39.84 3.16 -11.87
CA GLN A 258 40.11 4.58 -12.08
C GLN A 258 39.59 4.93 -13.47
N GLY A 259 38.41 5.54 -13.52
CA GLY A 259 37.75 5.89 -14.77
C GLY A 259 36.41 6.58 -14.54
N ALA A 260 36.37 7.58 -13.65
CA ALA A 260 35.23 8.46 -13.53
C ALA A 260 35.09 9.29 -14.83
N PRO A 261 33.90 9.39 -15.44
CA PRO A 261 33.62 10.48 -16.36
C PRO A 261 33.53 11.75 -15.52
N GLY A 262 34.57 12.58 -15.59
CA GLY A 262 34.66 13.85 -14.89
C GLY A 262 33.49 14.76 -15.22
N THR A 263 32.89 15.31 -14.16
CA THR A 263 32.04 16.49 -14.17
C THR A 263 32.77 17.65 -14.86
N GLY A 264 32.20 18.16 -15.95
CA GLY A 264 32.70 19.32 -16.66
C GLY A 264 32.56 20.58 -15.82
N GLY A 265 33.59 20.90 -15.05
CA GLY A 265 33.80 22.21 -14.41
C GLY A 265 34.26 23.22 -15.46
N SER A 266 33.55 24.35 -15.51
CA SER A 266 33.87 25.51 -16.35
C SER A 266 35.22 26.11 -15.97
N THR A 267 36.17 26.04 -16.90
CA THR A 267 37.39 26.85 -16.87
C THR A 267 37.07 28.31 -17.20
N GLN A 268 37.51 29.22 -16.31
CA GLN A 268 37.71 30.63 -16.62
C GLN A 268 38.52 30.82 -17.91
N PRO A 269 38.25 31.86 -18.71
CA PRO A 269 39.24 32.44 -19.60
C PRO A 269 39.89 33.65 -18.93
N GLY A 270 41.22 33.61 -18.84
CA GLY A 270 42.07 34.74 -18.52
C GLY A 270 42.14 35.78 -19.65
N ASN A 271 42.54 36.98 -19.25
CA ASN A 271 42.82 38.16 -20.07
C ASN A 271 43.65 37.88 -21.33
N GLY A 272 43.21 38.48 -22.44
CA GLY A 272 43.98 38.67 -23.66
C GLY A 272 43.47 39.89 -24.44
N THR A 273 44.22 40.98 -24.36
CA THR A 273 44.02 42.28 -25.01
C THR A 273 44.10 42.20 -26.55
N GLY A 274 43.25 42.96 -27.26
CA GLY A 274 43.33 43.10 -28.72
C GLY A 274 42.33 44.10 -29.32
N THR A 275 42.68 45.38 -29.23
CA THR A 275 42.49 46.50 -30.18
C THR A 275 41.16 46.78 -30.91
N ALA A 276 40.81 48.07 -30.82
CA ALA A 276 39.73 48.84 -31.44
C ALA A 276 39.59 48.74 -32.97
N GLY A 277 38.33 48.87 -33.42
CA GLY A 277 37.95 49.23 -34.79
C GLY A 277 36.55 49.83 -34.81
N THR A 278 36.49 51.16 -34.84
CA THR A 278 35.28 51.99 -34.98
C THR A 278 34.71 51.91 -36.40
N GLY A 279 33.39 51.81 -36.53
CA GLY A 279 32.69 51.91 -37.81
C GLY A 279 31.20 52.16 -37.63
N THR A 280 30.83 53.44 -37.59
CA THR A 280 29.46 53.96 -37.69
C THR A 280 28.96 53.89 -39.14
N SER A 281 27.73 53.42 -39.36
CA SER A 281 26.92 53.83 -40.50
C SER A 281 25.43 53.62 -40.23
N GLU A 282 24.70 54.73 -40.12
CA GLU A 282 23.26 54.81 -40.30
C GLU A 282 22.89 54.56 -41.77
N GLY A 283 21.75 53.92 -42.02
CA GLY A 283 21.21 53.71 -43.36
C GLY A 283 19.78 53.16 -43.30
N ALA A 284 18.84 54.01 -43.69
CA ALA A 284 17.40 53.87 -43.55
C ALA A 284 16.72 52.91 -44.55
N GLY A 285 15.53 52.43 -44.16
CA GLY A 285 14.35 52.34 -45.03
C GLY A 285 14.16 51.08 -45.86
N GLY A 286 13.06 50.35 -45.61
CA GLY A 286 12.57 49.32 -46.52
C GLY A 286 11.51 48.41 -45.92
N ALA A 287 10.30 48.94 -45.73
CA ALA A 287 9.12 48.12 -45.45
C ALA A 287 8.67 47.38 -46.72
N ALA A 288 8.54 46.06 -46.66
CA ALA A 288 7.76 45.26 -47.58
C ALA A 288 7.20 44.04 -46.83
N GLY A 289 5.89 44.04 -46.62
CA GLY A 289 5.17 42.97 -45.93
C GLY A 289 4.89 41.76 -46.81
N THR A 290 4.75 40.60 -46.16
CA THR A 290 4.01 39.42 -46.65
C THR A 290 3.71 38.51 -45.44
N PRO A 291 2.73 37.59 -45.52
CA PRO A 291 1.52 37.62 -44.70
C PRO A 291 1.60 36.70 -43.47
N ALA A 292 0.74 36.99 -42.51
CA ALA A 292 0.45 36.15 -41.36
C ALA A 292 0.06 34.72 -41.77
N GLY A 293 0.93 33.77 -41.47
CA GLY A 293 0.57 32.37 -41.25
C GLY A 293 0.39 32.17 -39.75
N SER A 294 -0.85 32.07 -39.30
CA SER A 294 -1.22 31.76 -37.92
C SER A 294 -0.89 30.30 -37.59
N GLY A 295 0.39 30.03 -37.30
CA GLY A 295 0.78 28.85 -36.54
C GLY A 295 0.64 29.17 -35.07
N GLY A 296 -0.40 28.67 -34.41
CA GLY A 296 -0.56 28.75 -32.97
C GLY A 296 0.58 28.01 -32.27
N ALA A 297 1.67 28.73 -31.99
CA ALA A 297 2.73 28.24 -31.13
C ALA A 297 2.22 28.32 -29.69
N THR A 298 1.89 27.17 -29.09
CA THR A 298 1.81 27.02 -27.65
C THR A 298 3.09 27.59 -27.04
N THR A 299 2.96 28.65 -26.24
CA THR A 299 4.08 29.20 -25.48
C THR A 299 4.65 28.12 -24.54
N PRO A 300 5.98 28.10 -24.28
CA PRO A 300 6.59 27.11 -23.39
C PRO A 300 5.92 27.01 -22.01
N GLY A 301 5.42 28.14 -21.49
CA GLY A 301 4.67 28.19 -20.21
C GLY A 301 3.32 27.44 -20.26
N GLY A 302 2.57 27.54 -21.36
CA GLY A 302 1.28 26.84 -21.50
C GLY A 302 1.41 25.32 -21.60
N ALA A 303 2.50 24.83 -22.21
CA ALA A 303 2.79 23.40 -22.29
C ALA A 303 3.17 22.80 -20.93
N ALA A 304 3.97 23.51 -20.14
CA ALA A 304 4.31 23.10 -18.77
C ALA A 304 3.06 23.08 -17.87
N GLN A 305 2.23 24.13 -17.95
CA GLN A 305 1.00 24.23 -17.17
C GLN A 305 -0.01 23.12 -17.52
N GLY A 306 -0.19 22.81 -18.81
CA GLY A 306 -1.04 21.71 -19.25
C GLY A 306 -0.59 20.35 -18.71
N ALA A 307 0.72 20.06 -18.73
CA ALA A 307 1.26 18.83 -18.16
C ALA A 307 1.06 18.74 -16.64
N HIS A 308 1.24 19.86 -15.91
CA HIS A 308 0.97 19.93 -14.47
C HIS A 308 -0.49 19.65 -14.14
N THR A 309 -1.43 20.25 -14.88
CA THR A 309 -2.87 19.98 -14.69
C THR A 309 -3.19 18.49 -14.88
N GLN A 310 -2.65 17.85 -15.91
CA GLN A 310 -2.88 16.42 -16.14
C GLN A 310 -2.29 15.55 -15.02
N LEU A 311 -1.12 15.91 -14.48
CA LEU A 311 -0.50 15.19 -13.37
C LEU A 311 -1.24 15.39 -12.04
N GLY A 312 -1.76 16.59 -11.77
CA GLY A 312 -2.64 16.84 -10.63
C GLY A 312 -3.91 15.99 -10.69
N GLN A 313 -4.51 15.85 -11.87
CA GLN A 313 -5.67 14.96 -12.08
C GLN A 313 -5.32 13.47 -11.90
N VAL A 314 -4.11 13.06 -12.28
CA VAL A 314 -3.64 11.69 -11.98
C VAL A 314 -3.48 11.53 -10.47
N ALA A 315 -2.83 12.46 -9.77
CA ALA A 315 -2.67 12.42 -8.31
C ALA A 315 -4.01 12.29 -7.59
N ASP A 316 -4.99 13.14 -7.93
CA ASP A 316 -6.34 13.11 -7.36
C ASP A 316 -7.05 11.77 -7.58
N LYS A 317 -6.85 11.14 -8.76
CA LYS A 317 -7.42 9.80 -9.03
C LYS A 317 -6.73 8.72 -8.22
N LEU A 318 -5.40 8.76 -8.12
CA LEU A 318 -4.65 7.79 -7.32
C LEU A 318 -5.05 7.84 -5.85
N ASP A 319 -5.41 9.02 -5.34
CA ASP A 319 -5.93 9.21 -3.98
C ASP A 319 -7.37 8.68 -3.80
N ARG A 320 -8.20 8.73 -4.84
CA ARG A 320 -9.62 8.28 -4.78
C ARG A 320 -9.83 6.80 -5.04
N ILE A 321 -8.90 6.12 -5.72
CA ILE A 321 -9.04 4.69 -5.99
C ILE A 321 -8.86 3.93 -4.68
N PRO A 322 -9.86 3.13 -4.24
CA PRO A 322 -9.74 2.36 -3.01
C PRO A 322 -8.52 1.43 -3.09
N GLY A 323 -7.56 1.62 -2.18
CA GLY A 323 -6.46 0.69 -1.97
C GLY A 323 -6.94 -0.51 -1.18
N LEU A 324 -6.78 -1.71 -1.74
CA LEU A 324 -7.19 -2.97 -1.10
C LEU A 324 -6.27 -3.40 0.02
N LEU A 325 -4.99 -3.07 -0.14
CA LEU A 325 -3.93 -3.29 0.84
C LEU A 325 -3.56 -1.98 1.58
N GLY A 326 -4.20 -0.86 1.23
CA GLY A 326 -3.99 0.46 1.81
C GLY A 326 -3.66 1.56 0.81
N PRO A 327 -3.56 2.82 1.27
CA PRO A 327 -3.16 3.94 0.43
C PRO A 327 -1.79 3.71 -0.21
N ASN A 328 -1.66 4.05 -1.49
CA ASN A 328 -0.44 3.88 -2.27
C ASN A 328 0.57 4.99 -1.97
N GLY A 329 1.75 4.66 -1.44
CA GLY A 329 2.82 5.62 -1.15
C GLY A 329 3.82 5.12 -0.12
N SER A 330 4.73 6.00 0.30
CA SER A 330 5.67 5.77 1.40
C SER A 330 4.88 5.51 2.70
N GLY A 331 4.95 4.27 3.19
CA GLY A 331 4.27 3.84 4.42
C GLY A 331 3.93 2.34 4.44
N ILE A 332 3.42 1.78 3.33
CA ILE A 332 3.20 0.32 3.23
C ILE A 332 4.55 -0.40 3.28
N GLY A 333 4.68 -1.33 4.23
CA GLY A 333 5.92 -2.03 4.49
C GLY A 333 5.68 -3.49 4.83
N SER A 334 6.73 -4.19 5.21
CA SER A 334 6.66 -5.54 5.77
C SER A 334 7.97 -5.79 6.50
N ASN A 335 8.03 -6.67 7.50
CA ASN A 335 9.29 -7.30 7.87
C ASN A 335 9.26 -8.79 7.54
N SER A 336 10.42 -9.33 7.21
CA SER A 336 10.66 -10.76 7.24
C SER A 336 12.13 -11.03 7.47
N TRP A 337 12.44 -11.92 8.39
CA TRP A 337 13.81 -12.36 8.62
C TRP A 337 13.85 -13.85 8.95
N VAL A 338 14.99 -14.45 8.63
CA VAL A 338 15.26 -15.86 8.91
C VAL A 338 16.62 -15.96 9.59
N VAL A 339 16.68 -16.75 10.66
CA VAL A 339 17.91 -17.02 11.41
C VAL A 339 18.24 -18.50 11.24
N SER A 340 19.46 -18.82 10.84
CA SER A 340 19.92 -20.20 10.67
C SER A 340 20.02 -20.95 12.00
N GLY A 341 19.96 -22.28 11.93
CA GLY A 341 20.13 -23.17 13.10
C GLY A 341 21.42 -22.96 13.90
N LYS A 342 22.44 -22.34 13.30
CA LYS A 342 23.67 -21.92 14.00
C LYS A 342 23.39 -20.98 15.17
N TYR A 343 22.36 -20.16 15.10
CA TYR A 343 22.07 -19.10 16.06
C TYR A 343 20.74 -19.27 16.79
N THR A 344 20.01 -20.36 16.55
CA THR A 344 18.73 -20.61 17.21
C THR A 344 18.88 -21.59 18.36
N THR A 345 17.96 -21.53 19.32
CA THR A 345 17.91 -22.48 20.44
C THR A 345 17.49 -23.88 20.01
N SER A 346 16.72 -24.00 18.92
CA SER A 346 16.26 -25.29 18.38
C SER A 346 17.30 -26.00 17.50
N GLY A 347 18.37 -25.30 17.08
CA GLY A 347 19.35 -25.84 16.14
C GLY A 347 18.86 -25.92 14.69
N LYS A 348 17.64 -25.45 14.40
CA LYS A 348 17.06 -25.32 13.05
C LYS A 348 16.61 -23.89 12.79
N PRO A 349 16.39 -23.51 11.53
CA PRO A 349 16.00 -22.15 11.20
C PRO A 349 14.72 -21.71 11.91
N LEU A 350 14.67 -20.42 12.26
CA LEU A 350 13.44 -19.71 12.66
C LEU A 350 13.17 -18.62 11.62
N LEU A 351 11.94 -18.53 11.12
CA LEU A 351 11.51 -17.56 10.12
C LEU A 351 10.36 -16.71 10.66
N ALA A 352 10.50 -15.40 10.66
CA ALA A 352 9.42 -14.46 11.01
C ALA A 352 8.97 -13.65 9.78
N ASN A 353 7.67 -13.33 9.71
CA ASN A 353 7.11 -12.44 8.69
C ASN A 353 5.88 -11.71 9.23
N ASP A 354 5.74 -10.43 8.90
CA ASP A 354 4.64 -9.56 9.30
C ASP A 354 4.39 -8.44 8.24
N PRO A 355 3.66 -8.71 7.15
CA PRO A 355 3.35 -7.68 6.16
C PRO A 355 2.53 -6.52 6.75
N HIS A 356 2.95 -5.28 6.52
CA HIS A 356 2.31 -4.07 7.03
C HIS A 356 1.37 -3.45 6.00
N LEU A 357 0.07 -3.60 6.21
CA LEU A 357 -0.98 -3.20 5.27
C LEU A 357 -2.03 -2.35 5.99
N ALA A 358 -2.94 -1.71 5.26
CA ALA A 358 -4.01 -0.94 5.88
C ALA A 358 -4.92 -1.82 6.74
N PRO A 359 -5.30 -1.33 7.94
CA PRO A 359 -6.20 -2.04 8.82
C PRO A 359 -7.62 -2.06 8.26
N GLN A 360 -8.24 -3.24 8.22
CA GLN A 360 -9.58 -3.42 7.67
C GLN A 360 -10.34 -4.56 8.33
N LEU A 361 -11.67 -4.51 8.20
CA LEU A 361 -12.57 -5.59 8.59
C LEU A 361 -13.34 -6.16 7.39
N PRO A 362 -13.35 -7.50 7.22
CA PRO A 362 -12.43 -8.45 7.87
C PRO A 362 -10.97 -8.20 7.47
N SER A 363 -10.01 -8.78 8.20
CA SER A 363 -8.58 -8.73 7.82
C SER A 363 -8.40 -9.24 6.40
N VAL A 364 -7.48 -8.61 5.65
CA VAL A 364 -7.14 -8.99 4.29
C VAL A 364 -6.72 -10.45 4.18
N TRP A 365 -6.03 -10.95 5.21
CA TRP A 365 -5.56 -12.33 5.26
C TRP A 365 -6.65 -13.27 5.80
N TYR A 366 -6.73 -14.43 5.18
CA TYR A 366 -7.47 -15.59 5.65
C TYR A 366 -6.47 -16.71 5.91
N GLN A 367 -6.46 -17.33 7.08
CA GLN A 367 -5.55 -18.43 7.35
C GLN A 367 -6.26 -19.78 7.19
N MET A 368 -5.56 -20.78 6.67
CA MET A 368 -6.06 -22.15 6.55
C MET A 368 -4.92 -23.17 6.38
N GLY A 369 -5.26 -24.46 6.54
CA GLY A 369 -4.45 -25.58 6.07
C GLY A 369 -5.13 -26.38 4.96
N LEU A 370 -4.32 -26.85 4.01
CA LEU A 370 -4.71 -27.63 2.84
C LEU A 370 -3.88 -28.92 2.81
N HIS A 371 -4.51 -30.03 3.18
CA HIS A 371 -3.85 -31.32 3.41
C HIS A 371 -4.39 -32.39 2.47
N CYS A 372 -3.51 -32.92 1.65
CA CYS A 372 -3.71 -34.22 1.02
C CYS A 372 -3.38 -35.31 2.05
N ARG A 373 -4.29 -36.28 2.24
CA ARG A 373 -4.04 -37.41 3.16
C ARG A 373 -2.78 -38.20 2.79
N THR A 374 -2.51 -38.28 1.49
CA THR A 374 -1.26 -38.80 0.94
C THR A 374 -0.67 -37.76 0.01
N VAL A 375 0.56 -37.32 0.29
CA VAL A 375 1.29 -36.37 -0.57
C VAL A 375 1.94 -37.14 -1.72
N ASP A 376 1.32 -37.10 -2.90
CA ASP A 376 1.79 -37.75 -4.11
C ASP A 376 1.51 -36.92 -5.38
N ALA A 377 1.75 -37.48 -6.57
CA ALA A 377 1.53 -36.78 -7.83
C ALA A 377 0.06 -36.39 -8.10
N SER A 378 -0.89 -37.13 -7.52
CA SER A 378 -2.32 -36.86 -7.64
C SER A 378 -2.81 -35.78 -6.68
N CYS A 379 -2.20 -35.71 -5.49
CA CYS A 379 -2.46 -34.71 -4.47
C CYS A 379 -1.15 -34.26 -3.77
N PRO A 380 -0.41 -33.29 -4.34
CA PRO A 380 0.92 -32.92 -3.87
C PRO A 380 0.93 -31.80 -2.81
N PHE A 381 -0.16 -31.58 -2.05
CA PHE A 381 -0.28 -30.44 -1.14
C PHE A 381 -0.37 -30.90 0.31
N ASP A 382 0.47 -30.31 1.16
CA ASP A 382 0.36 -30.36 2.62
C ASP A 382 0.90 -29.04 3.15
N VAL A 383 0.06 -28.01 3.10
CA VAL A 383 0.47 -26.61 3.22
C VAL A 383 -0.47 -25.84 4.12
N SER A 384 0.09 -25.03 5.01
CA SER A 384 -0.66 -24.18 5.94
C SER A 384 -0.11 -22.76 5.89
N GLY A 385 -1.02 -21.79 5.91
CA GLY A 385 -0.61 -20.39 5.87
C GLY A 385 -1.74 -19.40 5.67
N PHE A 386 -1.31 -18.19 5.32
CA PHE A 386 -2.17 -17.09 4.97
C PHE A 386 -2.42 -17.08 3.46
N THR A 387 -3.68 -16.94 3.12
CA THR A 387 -4.22 -16.86 1.77
C THR A 387 -5.19 -15.67 1.67
N PHE A 388 -5.76 -15.44 0.49
CA PHE A 388 -6.83 -14.49 0.29
C PHE A 388 -8.13 -15.23 0.00
N SER A 389 -9.23 -14.79 0.62
CA SER A 389 -10.57 -15.23 0.22
C SER A 389 -10.80 -14.89 -1.26
N GLY A 390 -11.14 -15.89 -2.07
CA GLY A 390 -11.26 -15.75 -3.52
C GLY A 390 -10.05 -16.19 -4.33
N MET A 391 -8.90 -16.45 -3.71
CA MET A 391 -7.67 -16.91 -4.38
C MET A 391 -7.19 -18.25 -3.77
N PRO A 392 -7.20 -19.36 -4.53
CA PRO A 392 -6.75 -20.66 -4.01
C PRO A 392 -5.23 -20.73 -3.76
N GLY A 393 -4.82 -21.69 -2.91
CA GLY A 393 -3.42 -21.87 -2.49
C GLY A 393 -3.02 -21.01 -1.28
N VAL A 394 -1.77 -21.12 -0.85
CA VAL A 394 -1.20 -20.37 0.28
C VAL A 394 -0.18 -19.35 -0.24
N VAL A 395 -0.23 -18.12 0.26
CA VAL A 395 0.65 -17.03 -0.21
C VAL A 395 1.86 -16.87 0.71
N ILE A 396 1.66 -16.97 2.02
CA ILE A 396 2.70 -16.92 3.05
C ILE A 396 2.47 -18.07 4.02
N GLY A 397 3.50 -18.86 4.34
CA GLY A 397 3.36 -19.94 5.31
C GLY A 397 4.44 -21.00 5.22
N HIS A 398 4.04 -22.25 5.35
CA HIS A 398 4.93 -23.39 5.27
C HIS A 398 4.20 -24.64 4.76
N ASN A 399 4.98 -25.56 4.21
CA ASN A 399 4.57 -26.95 4.02
C ASN A 399 5.41 -27.86 4.92
N GLN A 400 5.37 -29.17 4.69
CA GLN A 400 6.14 -30.15 5.47
C GLN A 400 7.67 -30.03 5.32
N ASP A 401 8.15 -29.39 4.25
CA ASP A 401 9.56 -29.33 3.88
C ASP A 401 10.18 -27.94 4.09
N ILE A 402 9.43 -26.86 3.81
CA ILE A 402 9.93 -25.49 3.71
C ILE A 402 8.96 -24.47 4.34
N SER A 403 9.48 -23.29 4.70
CA SER A 403 8.70 -22.09 5.04
C SER A 403 9.18 -20.90 4.22
N TRP A 404 8.26 -20.00 3.90
CA TRP A 404 8.55 -18.77 3.17
C TRP A 404 7.74 -17.58 3.69
N GLY A 405 8.32 -16.40 3.52
CA GLY A 405 7.73 -15.11 3.83
C GLY A 405 7.94 -14.12 2.68
N LEU A 406 7.19 -13.02 2.72
CA LEU A 406 7.18 -12.00 1.68
C LEU A 406 7.40 -10.61 2.29
N THR A 407 8.20 -9.78 1.61
CA THR A 407 8.16 -8.32 1.79
C THR A 407 8.11 -7.62 0.44
N ASN A 408 7.54 -6.42 0.36
CA ASN A 408 7.55 -5.68 -0.90
C ASN A 408 8.99 -5.36 -1.34
N LEU A 409 9.31 -5.67 -2.61
CA LEU A 409 10.61 -5.35 -3.20
C LEU A 409 10.73 -3.87 -3.54
N GLY A 410 9.60 -3.19 -3.77
CA GLY A 410 9.59 -1.79 -4.20
C GLY A 410 10.06 -1.61 -5.64
N ALA A 411 10.01 -2.66 -6.46
CA ALA A 411 10.49 -2.62 -7.83
C ALA A 411 9.77 -1.53 -8.63
N ASP A 412 10.54 -0.76 -9.38
CA ASP A 412 10.04 0.26 -10.28
C ASP A 412 9.56 -0.41 -11.58
N VAL A 413 8.28 -0.80 -11.58
CA VAL A 413 7.60 -1.59 -12.62
C VAL A 413 6.59 -0.80 -13.45
N THR A 414 6.54 0.51 -13.24
CA THR A 414 5.64 1.46 -13.89
C THR A 414 6.45 2.61 -14.50
N ASP A 415 5.94 3.21 -15.56
CA ASP A 415 6.39 4.54 -16.01
C ASP A 415 5.19 5.32 -16.54
N LEU A 416 5.12 6.61 -16.20
CA LEU A 416 4.19 7.53 -16.82
C LEU A 416 4.80 8.11 -18.10
N TYR A 417 4.01 8.19 -19.16
CA TYR A 417 4.42 8.83 -20.40
C TYR A 417 3.54 10.05 -20.67
N LEU A 418 4.17 11.19 -20.92
CA LEU A 418 3.52 12.39 -21.40
C LEU A 418 3.34 12.28 -22.92
N GLU A 419 2.09 12.15 -23.35
CA GLU A 419 1.70 11.99 -24.75
C GLU A 419 1.30 13.34 -25.33
N LYS A 420 1.68 13.62 -26.58
CA LYS A 420 1.18 14.78 -27.33
C LYS A 420 0.03 14.36 -28.22
N LEU A 421 -1.18 14.85 -27.95
CA LEU A 421 -2.37 14.46 -28.68
C LEU A 421 -2.80 15.55 -29.66
N LYS A 422 -3.27 15.11 -30.84
CA LYS A 422 -3.89 15.98 -31.85
C LYS A 422 -4.80 15.16 -32.77
N ASP A 423 -6.04 15.61 -32.98
CA ASP A 423 -6.96 15.07 -34.01
C ASP A 423 -7.11 13.54 -34.05
N GLY A 424 -7.27 12.87 -32.90
CA GLY A 424 -7.38 11.39 -32.89
C GLY A 424 -6.05 10.64 -32.92
N HIS A 425 -4.93 11.37 -32.93
CA HIS A 425 -3.58 10.84 -33.04
C HIS A 425 -2.74 11.26 -31.84
N TYR A 426 -1.65 10.55 -31.63
CA TYR A 426 -0.55 10.94 -30.74
C TYR A 426 0.75 11.05 -31.55
N LEU A 427 1.61 11.98 -31.18
CA LEU A 427 2.92 12.12 -31.79
C LEU A 427 3.84 10.99 -31.31
N TYR A 428 4.47 10.27 -32.23
CA TYR A 428 5.50 9.28 -31.94
C TYR A 428 6.53 9.23 -33.06
N ASP A 429 7.82 9.39 -32.71
CA ASP A 429 8.93 9.39 -33.68
C ASP A 429 8.71 10.39 -34.83
N GLY A 430 8.25 11.60 -34.49
CA GLY A 430 7.94 12.66 -35.45
C GLY A 430 6.70 12.43 -36.31
N LYS A 431 5.97 11.32 -36.11
CA LYS A 431 4.78 10.94 -36.90
C LYS A 431 3.51 11.00 -36.06
N GLN A 432 2.40 11.37 -36.67
CA GLN A 432 1.08 11.25 -36.07
C GLN A 432 0.61 9.80 -36.18
N VAL A 433 0.41 9.12 -35.05
CA VAL A 433 -0.03 7.74 -34.98
C VAL A 433 -1.43 7.70 -34.38
N PRO A 434 -2.41 7.02 -35.00
CA PRO A 434 -3.75 6.94 -34.41
C PRO A 434 -3.69 6.18 -33.08
N TYR A 435 -4.29 6.74 -32.03
CA TYR A 435 -4.49 5.98 -30.80
C TYR A 435 -5.62 4.96 -31.00
N ARG A 436 -5.56 3.85 -30.27
CA ARG A 436 -6.63 2.85 -30.28
C ARG A 436 -7.74 3.29 -29.33
N THR A 437 -8.98 2.99 -29.69
CA THR A 437 -10.15 3.25 -28.84
C THR A 437 -10.97 2.00 -28.65
N ARG A 438 -11.52 1.80 -27.45
CA ARG A 438 -12.60 0.83 -27.19
C ARG A 438 -13.73 1.50 -26.43
N GLU A 439 -14.96 1.10 -26.71
CA GLU A 439 -16.11 1.49 -25.90
C GLU A 439 -16.36 0.45 -24.80
N GLU A 440 -16.62 0.92 -23.58
CA GLU A 440 -17.02 0.10 -22.45
C GLU A 440 -18.39 0.61 -21.94
N THR A 441 -19.20 -0.30 -21.41
CA THR A 441 -20.49 0.05 -20.79
C THR A 441 -20.45 -0.31 -19.30
N ILE A 442 -20.60 0.71 -18.46
CA ILE A 442 -20.70 0.60 -17.00
C ILE A 442 -22.18 0.51 -16.64
N LYS A 443 -22.59 -0.57 -15.97
CA LYS A 443 -23.94 -0.73 -15.44
C LYS A 443 -24.02 -0.08 -14.06
N VAL A 444 -25.14 0.57 -13.74
CA VAL A 444 -25.28 1.34 -12.50
C VAL A 444 -26.53 0.91 -11.76
N ALA A 445 -26.38 0.46 -10.51
CA ALA A 445 -27.51 0.07 -9.67
C ALA A 445 -28.47 1.24 -9.44
N GLY A 446 -29.76 1.03 -9.70
CA GLY A 446 -30.81 2.05 -9.58
C GLY A 446 -30.75 3.17 -10.63
N GLY A 447 -29.94 3.04 -11.67
CA GLY A 447 -29.74 4.09 -12.68
C GLY A 447 -29.55 3.56 -14.12
N LYS A 448 -29.33 4.49 -15.06
CA LYS A 448 -29.00 4.14 -16.45
C LYS A 448 -27.52 3.79 -16.57
N SER A 449 -27.20 2.81 -17.42
CA SER A 449 -25.81 2.50 -17.78
C SER A 449 -25.10 3.72 -18.39
N ARG A 450 -23.79 3.81 -18.16
CA ARG A 450 -22.90 4.85 -18.68
C ARG A 450 -21.94 4.23 -19.69
N LYS A 451 -21.79 4.86 -20.85
CA LYS A 451 -20.75 4.50 -21.82
C LYS A 451 -19.49 5.30 -21.56
N ILE A 452 -18.34 4.66 -21.68
CA ILE A 452 -17.04 5.32 -21.66
C ILE A 452 -16.24 4.89 -22.89
N THR A 453 -15.38 5.77 -23.39
CA THR A 453 -14.41 5.44 -24.44
C THR A 453 -13.03 5.37 -23.82
N VAL A 454 -12.35 4.23 -23.85
CA VAL A 454 -10.95 4.13 -23.41
C VAL A 454 -10.02 4.37 -24.58
N ARG A 455 -9.00 5.22 -24.39
CA ARG A 455 -7.95 5.52 -25.38
C ARG A 455 -6.63 4.87 -24.97
N GLU A 456 -5.90 4.33 -25.93
CA GLU A 456 -4.59 3.68 -25.71
C GLU A 456 -3.57 4.09 -26.76
N THR A 457 -2.35 4.40 -26.32
CA THR A 457 -1.18 4.62 -27.18
C THR A 457 -0.35 3.33 -27.30
N ASN A 458 0.86 3.43 -27.85
CA ASN A 458 1.85 2.36 -27.83
C ASN A 458 2.54 2.18 -26.46
N ASN A 459 2.34 3.12 -25.53
CA ASN A 459 2.87 3.08 -24.17
C ASN A 459 1.86 2.52 -23.16
N GLY A 460 0.56 2.63 -23.44
CA GLY A 460 -0.50 2.01 -22.64
C GLY A 460 -1.81 2.81 -22.66
N PRO A 461 -2.74 2.52 -21.74
CA PRO A 461 -3.96 3.29 -21.60
C PRO A 461 -3.68 4.73 -21.14
N ILE A 462 -4.44 5.67 -21.69
CA ILE A 462 -4.42 7.08 -21.27
C ILE A 462 -5.27 7.23 -20.00
N ILE A 463 -4.63 7.55 -18.88
CA ILE A 463 -5.27 7.59 -17.55
C ILE A 463 -5.78 8.99 -17.17
N SER A 464 -5.31 10.04 -17.85
CA SER A 464 -5.70 11.42 -17.55
C SER A 464 -7.11 11.79 -18.07
N ASP A 465 -7.66 11.08 -19.06
CA ASP A 465 -8.95 11.38 -19.72
C ASP A 465 -10.23 11.45 -18.85
N ARG A 466 -10.18 11.03 -17.59
CA ARG A 466 -11.37 10.65 -16.80
C ARG A 466 -11.79 11.68 -15.74
N ASP A 467 -11.87 12.96 -16.07
CA ASP A 467 -12.35 14.01 -15.15
C ASP A 467 -13.68 14.62 -15.62
N THR A 468 -14.57 14.92 -14.66
CA THR A 468 -15.88 15.55 -14.82
C THR A 468 -15.82 17.07 -14.92
N GLU A 469 -14.73 17.72 -14.50
CA GLU A 469 -14.59 19.19 -14.50
C GLU A 469 -14.53 19.80 -15.91
N LEU A 470 -14.05 19.07 -16.93
CA LEU A 470 -14.14 19.55 -18.31
C LEU A 470 -15.55 19.39 -18.92
N ARG A 471 -16.42 18.60 -18.29
CA ARG A 471 -17.77 18.34 -18.79
C ARG A 471 -18.77 19.43 -18.40
N LYS A 472 -18.51 20.20 -17.34
CA LYS A 472 -19.43 21.25 -16.84
C LYS A 472 -19.06 22.67 -17.27
N VAL A 473 -17.79 22.94 -17.55
CA VAL A 473 -17.37 24.28 -18.02
C VAL A 473 -17.80 24.53 -19.47
N GLY A 474 -18.02 23.46 -20.26
CA GLY A 474 -18.52 23.55 -21.63
C GLY A 474 -20.03 23.70 -21.78
N ASP A 475 -20.83 23.39 -20.75
CA ASP A 475 -22.30 23.33 -20.86
C ASP A 475 -22.99 24.67 -20.52
N GLU A 476 -22.32 25.64 -19.87
CA GLU A 476 -22.95 26.89 -19.39
C GLU A 476 -22.13 28.19 -19.59
N ALA A 477 -21.26 28.26 -20.61
CA ALA A 477 -20.61 29.52 -21.00
C ALA A 477 -21.28 30.11 -22.27
N PRO A 478 -21.95 31.27 -22.21
CA PRO A 478 -22.40 31.96 -23.41
C PRO A 478 -21.20 32.69 -24.00
N VAL A 479 -20.58 32.12 -25.03
CA VAL A 479 -19.58 32.83 -25.83
C VAL A 479 -19.83 32.63 -27.31
N ASP A 480 -20.07 33.75 -27.97
CA ASP A 480 -20.34 33.91 -29.38
C ASP A 480 -18.99 33.86 -30.14
N THR A 481 -18.50 32.65 -30.37
CA THR A 481 -17.45 32.26 -31.33
C THR A 481 -17.19 30.78 -31.15
N GLN A 482 -17.05 30.02 -32.24
CA GLN A 482 -16.80 28.57 -32.22
C GLN A 482 -15.73 28.21 -31.17
N ALA A 483 -16.16 27.48 -30.13
CA ALA A 483 -15.24 26.82 -29.21
C ALA A 483 -14.27 25.95 -30.03
N PRO A 484 -12.94 26.07 -29.84
CA PRO A 484 -12.03 25.06 -30.34
C PRO A 484 -12.42 23.73 -29.68
N ASP A 485 -12.61 22.71 -30.51
CA ASP A 485 -12.82 21.33 -30.08
C ASP A 485 -11.74 20.91 -29.08
N ARG A 486 -12.17 20.42 -27.91
CA ARG A 486 -11.52 19.40 -27.06
C ARG A 486 -9.99 19.49 -26.87
N GLY A 487 -9.54 20.04 -25.74
CA GLY A 487 -8.35 19.56 -25.00
C GLY A 487 -7.09 19.20 -25.79
N ASP A 488 -6.69 20.00 -26.78
CA ASP A 488 -5.49 19.76 -27.58
C ASP A 488 -4.22 20.04 -26.78
N GLY A 489 -3.25 19.11 -26.84
CA GLY A 489 -1.88 19.33 -26.39
C GLY A 489 -1.23 18.11 -25.77
N TYR A 490 -1.73 17.66 -24.61
CA TYR A 490 -1.03 16.68 -23.77
C TYR A 490 -1.96 15.74 -22.98
N ALA A 491 -1.53 14.50 -22.75
CA ALA A 491 -2.19 13.53 -21.88
C ALA A 491 -1.17 12.63 -21.17
N VAL A 492 -1.57 11.91 -20.13
CA VAL A 492 -0.70 10.96 -19.42
C VAL A 492 -1.16 9.53 -19.69
N SER A 493 -0.26 8.71 -20.24
CA SER A 493 -0.46 7.26 -20.40
C SER A 493 0.36 6.47 -19.38
N LEU A 494 -0.13 5.29 -18.99
CA LEU A 494 0.53 4.41 -18.03
C LEU A 494 1.10 3.18 -18.74
N ARG A 495 2.41 2.96 -18.60
CA ARG A 495 3.02 1.66 -18.91
C ARG A 495 3.29 0.92 -17.62
N TRP A 496 2.75 -0.29 -17.50
CA TRP A 496 2.86 -1.07 -16.26
C TRP A 496 2.94 -2.56 -16.56
N THR A 497 3.90 -3.24 -15.93
CA THR A 497 4.16 -4.68 -16.18
C THR A 497 2.97 -5.57 -15.80
N ALA A 498 2.11 -5.16 -14.84
CA ALA A 498 0.93 -5.95 -14.51
C ALA A 498 -0.20 -5.85 -15.55
N LEU A 499 -0.12 -4.91 -16.50
CA LEU A 499 -1.02 -4.88 -17.66
C LEU A 499 -0.60 -5.86 -18.77
N GLU A 500 0.49 -6.58 -18.56
CA GLU A 500 0.91 -7.69 -19.41
C GLU A 500 0.58 -9.04 -18.76
N PRO A 501 0.14 -10.04 -19.55
CA PRO A 501 -0.10 -11.36 -19.01
C PRO A 501 1.17 -12.02 -18.43
N SER A 502 1.02 -12.62 -17.25
CA SER A 502 2.03 -13.38 -16.51
C SER A 502 1.49 -14.72 -15.99
N LYS A 503 2.33 -15.47 -15.25
CA LYS A 503 1.99 -16.77 -14.67
C LYS A 503 2.13 -16.81 -13.14
N THR A 504 2.05 -15.65 -12.46
CA THR A 504 2.22 -15.60 -11.00
C THR A 504 1.31 -16.57 -10.26
N MET A 505 0.06 -16.76 -10.70
CA MET A 505 -0.85 -17.72 -10.06
C MET A 505 -0.32 -19.17 -10.09
N ASP A 506 0.40 -19.57 -11.15
CA ASP A 506 1.05 -20.88 -11.18
C ASP A 506 2.23 -20.94 -10.19
N ALA A 507 3.02 -19.86 -10.11
CA ALA A 507 4.15 -19.76 -9.18
C ALA A 507 3.71 -20.00 -7.72
N VAL A 508 2.56 -19.48 -7.30
CA VAL A 508 1.98 -19.72 -5.96
C VAL A 508 1.80 -21.23 -5.70
N PHE A 509 1.10 -21.94 -6.58
CA PHE A 509 0.94 -23.39 -6.42
C PHE A 509 2.25 -24.16 -6.51
N GLN A 510 3.25 -23.69 -7.28
CA GLN A 510 4.55 -24.35 -7.32
C GLN A 510 5.36 -24.12 -6.03
N ILE A 511 5.23 -22.95 -5.39
CA ILE A 511 5.81 -22.68 -4.07
C ILE A 511 5.17 -23.58 -3.02
N ASP A 512 3.83 -23.69 -2.99
CA ASP A 512 3.09 -24.53 -2.03
C ASP A 512 3.60 -25.98 -1.96
N LYS A 513 4.11 -26.50 -3.08
CA LYS A 513 4.61 -27.88 -3.22
C LYS A 513 6.14 -28.00 -3.24
N SER A 514 6.86 -26.89 -3.14
CA SER A 514 8.32 -26.88 -3.24
C SER A 514 8.94 -27.55 -2.02
N ARG A 515 10.00 -28.33 -2.25
CA ARG A 515 10.63 -29.15 -1.19
C ARG A 515 12.03 -28.70 -0.81
N ASN A 516 12.59 -27.78 -1.57
CA ASN A 516 13.96 -27.30 -1.43
C ASN A 516 14.12 -25.95 -2.13
N PHE A 517 15.22 -25.26 -1.84
CA PHE A 517 15.48 -23.93 -2.39
C PHE A 517 15.58 -23.89 -3.91
N ARG A 518 16.05 -24.97 -4.56
CA ARG A 518 16.13 -25.03 -6.02
C ARG A 518 14.74 -25.02 -6.66
N GLU A 519 13.81 -25.81 -6.14
CA GLU A 519 12.41 -25.83 -6.58
C GLU A 519 11.73 -24.49 -6.29
N PHE A 520 11.94 -23.94 -5.09
CA PHE A 520 11.43 -22.63 -4.69
C PHE A 520 11.88 -21.52 -5.65
N ARG A 521 13.18 -21.45 -5.97
CA ARG A 521 13.71 -20.49 -6.95
C ARG A 521 13.17 -20.70 -8.35
N LYS A 522 12.98 -21.96 -8.77
CA LYS A 522 12.37 -22.26 -10.07
C LYS A 522 10.93 -21.74 -10.14
N ALA A 523 10.15 -21.91 -9.07
CA ALA A 523 8.81 -21.35 -8.98
C ALA A 523 8.82 -19.81 -9.00
N ALA A 524 9.75 -19.20 -8.24
CA ALA A 524 9.92 -17.75 -8.16
C ALA A 524 10.17 -17.05 -9.51
N GLN A 525 10.77 -17.72 -10.49
CA GLN A 525 11.00 -17.17 -11.84
C GLN A 525 9.71 -16.82 -12.58
N GLU A 526 8.59 -17.47 -12.24
CA GLU A 526 7.27 -17.20 -12.81
C GLU A 526 6.46 -16.19 -11.98
N PHE A 527 6.99 -15.77 -10.82
CA PHE A 527 6.39 -14.78 -9.92
C PHE A 527 6.67 -13.37 -10.44
N ALA A 528 5.94 -12.95 -11.48
CA ALA A 528 6.23 -11.72 -12.21
C ALA A 528 5.71 -10.45 -11.53
N VAL A 529 4.49 -10.50 -10.98
CA VAL A 529 3.77 -9.35 -10.38
C VAL A 529 2.85 -9.81 -9.23
N PRO A 530 2.76 -9.05 -8.12
CA PRO A 530 3.69 -8.00 -7.69
C PRO A 530 5.12 -8.55 -7.50
N SER A 531 6.14 -7.71 -7.65
CA SER A 531 7.52 -8.12 -7.32
C SER A 531 7.69 -8.12 -5.80
N GLN A 532 8.09 -9.24 -5.21
CA GLN A 532 8.18 -9.44 -3.76
C GLN A 532 9.52 -10.06 -3.37
N ASN A 533 10.17 -9.56 -2.34
CA ASN A 533 11.28 -10.26 -1.69
C ASN A 533 10.80 -11.60 -1.13
N LEU A 534 11.30 -12.71 -1.65
CA LEU A 534 10.96 -14.05 -1.18
C LEU A 534 12.03 -14.53 -0.20
N ILE A 535 11.67 -14.76 1.06
CA ILE A 535 12.57 -15.39 2.05
C ILE A 535 12.25 -16.87 2.19
N TYR A 536 13.25 -17.67 2.54
CA TYR A 536 13.16 -19.13 2.55
C TYR A 536 13.84 -19.74 3.77
N ALA A 537 13.24 -20.79 4.32
CA ALA A 537 13.84 -21.70 5.30
C ALA A 537 13.41 -23.15 5.02
N ASP A 538 14.23 -24.13 5.41
CA ASP A 538 13.84 -25.55 5.33
C ASP A 538 14.19 -26.38 6.57
N THR A 539 13.52 -27.52 6.69
CA THR A 539 13.72 -28.50 7.76
C THR A 539 15.12 -29.15 7.72
N LYS A 540 15.85 -29.03 6.60
CA LYS A 540 17.24 -29.51 6.46
C LYS A 540 18.25 -28.55 7.08
N GLY A 541 17.84 -27.32 7.40
CA GLY A 541 18.65 -26.33 8.09
C GLY A 541 19.12 -25.17 7.21
N ASN A 542 18.60 -25.07 5.98
CA ASN A 542 19.01 -24.04 5.04
C ASN A 542 18.14 -22.80 5.13
N ILE A 543 18.72 -21.66 4.76
CA ILE A 543 18.04 -20.38 4.63
C ILE A 543 18.39 -19.75 3.26
N GLY A 544 17.47 -18.95 2.70
CA GLY A 544 17.71 -18.33 1.40
C GLY A 544 16.82 -17.13 1.11
N TYR A 545 17.15 -16.46 0.01
CA TYR A 545 16.45 -15.29 -0.50
C TYR A 545 16.42 -15.30 -2.04
N GLN A 546 15.32 -14.82 -2.62
CA GLN A 546 15.18 -14.54 -4.06
C GLN A 546 14.41 -13.24 -4.29
N ALA A 547 14.94 -12.38 -5.16
CA ALA A 547 14.20 -11.29 -5.79
C ALA A 547 13.59 -11.77 -7.12
N PRO A 548 12.27 -11.95 -7.25
CA PRO A 548 11.58 -12.20 -8.51
C PRO A 548 10.98 -10.90 -9.07
N GLY A 549 10.52 -10.96 -10.31
CA GLY A 549 9.71 -9.88 -10.88
C GLY A 549 10.00 -9.60 -12.34
N ARG A 550 9.02 -9.04 -13.03
CA ARG A 550 9.20 -8.49 -14.39
C ARG A 550 9.54 -7.01 -14.27
N ILE A 551 10.83 -6.67 -14.27
CA ILE A 551 11.33 -5.30 -14.06
C ILE A 551 11.85 -4.74 -15.40
N PRO A 552 11.39 -3.54 -15.84
CA PRO A 552 11.75 -2.99 -17.14
C PRO A 552 13.21 -2.54 -17.21
N VAL A 553 13.85 -2.75 -18.36
CA VAL A 553 15.11 -2.10 -18.72
C VAL A 553 14.78 -0.82 -19.49
N ARG A 554 15.00 0.33 -18.85
CA ARG A 554 14.64 1.65 -19.38
C ARG A 554 15.56 2.14 -20.50
N GLY A 555 15.02 3.05 -21.30
CA GLY A 555 15.72 3.72 -22.39
C GLY A 555 16.59 4.87 -21.88
N ALA A 556 16.26 6.10 -22.30
CA ALA A 556 16.92 7.34 -21.87
C ALA A 556 16.39 7.89 -20.53
N GLY A 557 15.28 7.35 -20.01
CA GLY A 557 14.73 7.71 -18.70
C GLY A 557 15.23 6.82 -17.58
N ASP A 558 15.03 7.27 -16.34
CA ASP A 558 15.38 6.57 -15.11
C ASP A 558 14.17 6.26 -14.22
N GLY A 559 12.95 6.59 -14.66
CA GLY A 559 11.70 6.35 -13.94
C GLY A 559 11.32 7.44 -12.94
N ARG A 560 12.20 8.42 -12.65
CA ARG A 560 11.92 9.42 -11.60
C ARG A 560 10.92 10.50 -11.99
N TYR A 561 10.70 10.69 -13.30
CA TYR A 561 9.78 11.68 -13.86
C TYR A 561 9.06 11.12 -15.09
N PRO A 562 7.84 11.62 -15.41
CA PRO A 562 7.12 11.22 -16.60
C PRO A 562 7.97 11.37 -17.86
N ALA A 563 8.08 10.29 -18.63
CA ALA A 563 8.88 10.24 -19.84
C ALA A 563 8.14 10.86 -21.04
N PRO A 564 8.84 11.51 -22.00
CA PRO A 564 8.22 11.98 -23.23
C PRO A 564 7.77 10.79 -24.11
N GLY A 565 6.46 10.60 -24.25
CA GLY A 565 5.84 9.51 -25.02
C GLY A 565 6.12 9.55 -26.52
N TRP A 566 6.43 10.75 -27.04
CA TRP A 566 6.73 10.96 -28.46
C TRP A 566 8.16 10.57 -28.88
N ASP A 567 9.07 10.34 -27.93
CA ASP A 567 10.48 10.06 -28.21
C ASP A 567 10.79 8.57 -28.03
N PRO A 568 11.13 7.82 -29.11
CA PRO A 568 11.39 6.39 -29.03
C PRO A 568 12.57 6.03 -28.13
N ARG A 569 13.50 6.96 -27.84
CA ARG A 569 14.65 6.71 -26.95
C ARG A 569 14.23 6.41 -25.51
N TYR A 570 13.05 6.83 -25.09
CA TYR A 570 12.56 6.61 -23.72
C TYR A 570 11.85 5.27 -23.52
N ARG A 571 11.56 4.54 -24.61
CA ARG A 571 10.87 3.25 -24.51
C ARG A 571 11.68 2.21 -23.76
N TRP A 572 10.97 1.32 -23.07
CA TRP A 572 11.53 0.11 -22.50
C TRP A 572 12.20 -0.74 -23.58
N LYS A 573 13.41 -1.22 -23.28
CA LYS A 573 14.23 -2.07 -24.16
C LYS A 573 14.01 -3.56 -23.92
N GLY A 574 13.27 -3.92 -22.87
CA GLY A 574 13.00 -5.29 -22.45
C GLY A 574 12.81 -5.35 -20.93
N TYR A 575 13.08 -6.51 -20.34
CA TYR A 575 13.07 -6.71 -18.89
C TYR A 575 14.40 -7.25 -18.41
N VAL A 576 14.69 -7.03 -17.13
CA VAL A 576 15.84 -7.63 -16.46
C VAL A 576 15.74 -9.16 -16.62
N PRO A 577 16.80 -9.86 -17.09
CA PRO A 577 16.79 -11.31 -17.21
C PRO A 577 16.54 -11.96 -15.84
N GLN A 578 15.65 -12.96 -15.76
CA GLN A 578 15.34 -13.61 -14.48
C GLN A 578 16.58 -14.19 -13.78
N ARG A 579 17.54 -14.74 -14.53
CA ARG A 579 18.80 -15.26 -13.97
C ARG A 579 19.74 -14.17 -13.43
N ALA A 580 19.51 -12.91 -13.80
CA ALA A 580 20.27 -11.76 -13.30
C ALA A 580 19.69 -11.21 -11.98
N LEU A 581 18.49 -11.62 -11.57
CA LEU A 581 17.88 -11.08 -10.37
C LEU A 581 18.59 -11.59 -9.09
N PRO A 582 18.80 -10.72 -8.09
CA PRO A 582 19.52 -11.07 -6.87
C PRO A 582 18.91 -12.26 -6.11
N TRP A 583 19.79 -13.09 -5.55
CA TRP A 583 19.42 -14.22 -4.69
C TRP A 583 20.57 -14.52 -3.72
N GLU A 584 20.30 -15.22 -2.63
CA GLU A 584 21.34 -15.64 -1.68
C GLU A 584 20.94 -16.98 -1.02
N TYR A 585 21.92 -17.79 -0.61
CA TYR A 585 21.68 -19.09 0.02
C TYR A 585 22.73 -19.40 1.06
N ASN A 586 22.29 -19.72 2.27
CA ASN A 586 23.14 -20.02 3.44
C ASN A 586 24.31 -19.02 3.61
N PRO A 587 24.03 -17.71 3.73
CA PRO A 587 25.09 -16.73 3.86
C PRO A 587 25.89 -16.94 5.15
N GLN A 588 27.18 -16.61 5.12
CA GLN A 588 28.10 -16.81 6.25
C GLN A 588 27.64 -16.11 7.55
N ARG A 589 26.96 -14.96 7.42
CA ARG A 589 26.36 -14.23 8.55
C ARG A 589 25.29 -15.03 9.29
N GLY A 590 24.72 -16.05 8.65
CA GLY A 590 23.79 -17.00 9.25
C GLY A 590 22.38 -16.48 9.50
N TYR A 591 21.99 -15.36 8.90
CA TYR A 591 20.63 -14.83 8.92
C TYR A 591 20.38 -13.93 7.69
N ILE A 592 19.13 -13.71 7.31
CA ILE A 592 18.73 -12.79 6.22
C ILE A 592 17.60 -11.90 6.74
N VAL A 593 17.63 -10.60 6.41
CA VAL A 593 16.62 -9.61 6.82
C VAL A 593 16.10 -8.88 5.59
N THR A 594 14.79 -8.78 5.48
CA THR A 594 14.09 -7.96 4.49
C THR A 594 13.05 -7.11 5.22
N ALA A 595 13.08 -5.80 4.99
CA ALA A 595 12.14 -4.83 5.50
C ALA A 595 12.00 -3.65 4.51
N ASN A 596 11.87 -3.99 3.22
CA ASN A 596 11.72 -3.07 2.07
C ASN A 596 12.96 -2.21 1.74
N GLN A 597 14.09 -2.48 2.39
CA GLN A 597 15.34 -1.79 2.12
C GLN A 597 15.95 -2.21 0.77
N ALA A 598 17.00 -1.49 0.34
CA ALA A 598 17.73 -1.81 -0.88
C ALA A 598 18.07 -3.31 -0.98
N VAL A 599 17.76 -3.93 -2.12
CA VAL A 599 18.00 -5.37 -2.33
C VAL A 599 19.50 -5.66 -2.40
N VAL A 600 20.22 -4.82 -3.14
CA VAL A 600 21.62 -4.98 -3.47
C VAL A 600 22.26 -3.60 -3.59
N ASP A 601 23.57 -3.54 -3.40
CA ASP A 601 24.37 -2.34 -3.63
C ASP A 601 24.25 -1.87 -5.09
N ARG A 602 23.86 -0.61 -5.29
CA ARG A 602 23.61 -0.01 -6.61
C ARG A 602 24.87 -0.01 -7.47
N ASP A 603 26.05 0.18 -6.87
CA ASP A 603 27.31 0.27 -7.60
C ASP A 603 27.79 -1.11 -8.08
N LYS A 604 27.29 -2.19 -7.47
CA LYS A 604 27.64 -3.58 -7.79
C LYS A 604 26.65 -4.27 -8.74
N TYR A 605 25.50 -3.64 -8.99
CA TYR A 605 24.40 -4.24 -9.74
C TYR A 605 24.03 -3.40 -10.97
N PRO A 606 24.12 -3.96 -12.19
CA PRO A 606 24.04 -3.16 -13.42
C PRO A 606 22.62 -2.71 -13.79
N TYR A 607 21.58 -3.34 -13.23
CA TYR A 607 20.19 -3.01 -13.56
C TYR A 607 19.57 -2.12 -12.49
N LEU A 608 18.70 -1.20 -12.90
CA LEU A 608 17.88 -0.44 -11.96
C LEU A 608 16.71 -1.32 -11.51
N LEU A 609 16.65 -1.63 -10.21
CA LEU A 609 15.47 -2.28 -9.62
C LEU A 609 14.45 -1.23 -9.18
N THR A 610 14.91 -0.20 -8.47
CA THR A 610 14.22 1.04 -8.11
C THR A 610 15.26 2.00 -7.53
N ASP A 611 14.95 3.29 -7.48
CA ASP A 611 15.69 4.28 -6.66
C ASP A 611 14.88 4.73 -5.42
N ASP A 612 13.59 4.37 -5.35
CA ASP A 612 12.66 4.71 -4.27
C ASP A 612 12.54 3.57 -3.25
N TRP A 613 13.68 3.19 -2.66
CA TRP A 613 13.74 2.17 -1.61
C TRP A 613 13.15 2.67 -0.29
N GLY A 614 12.72 1.74 0.57
CA GLY A 614 12.71 2.03 2.01
C GLY A 614 14.13 2.35 2.47
N TYR A 615 14.30 3.36 3.31
CA TYR A 615 15.63 3.86 3.70
C TYR A 615 16.34 2.98 4.72
N GLY A 616 15.67 1.97 5.27
CA GLY A 616 16.30 0.84 5.95
C GLY A 616 16.45 0.99 7.47
N ALA A 617 15.73 1.92 8.09
CA ALA A 617 15.72 2.06 9.55
C ALA A 617 15.24 0.77 10.24
N ARG A 618 14.12 0.19 9.79
CA ARG A 618 13.58 -1.09 10.31
C ARG A 618 14.52 -2.26 10.08
N SER A 619 15.03 -2.42 8.85
CA SER A 619 15.95 -3.51 8.53
C SER A 619 17.23 -3.43 9.35
N GLN A 620 17.76 -2.23 9.56
CA GLN A 620 18.97 -2.06 10.36
C GLN A 620 18.69 -2.36 11.84
N ARG A 621 17.55 -1.92 12.38
CA ARG A 621 17.15 -2.27 13.75
C ARG A 621 17.02 -3.78 13.96
N ILE A 622 16.42 -4.52 13.01
CA ILE A 622 16.34 -5.99 13.07
C ILE A 622 17.73 -6.62 13.02
N ASN A 623 18.62 -6.13 12.15
CA ASN A 623 20.02 -6.57 12.11
C ASN A 623 20.70 -6.39 13.48
N ASP A 624 20.54 -5.22 14.10
CA ASP A 624 21.16 -4.90 15.39
C ASP A 624 20.60 -5.78 16.52
N LEU A 625 19.28 -6.04 16.53
CA LEU A 625 18.63 -6.95 17.49
C LEU A 625 19.16 -8.38 17.38
N ILE A 626 19.27 -8.91 16.15
CA ILE A 626 19.84 -10.24 15.90
C ILE A 626 21.30 -10.27 16.35
N GLN A 627 22.11 -9.30 15.93
CA GLN A 627 23.53 -9.22 16.28
C GLN A 627 23.76 -9.12 17.79
N SER A 628 22.95 -8.33 18.48
CA SER A 628 22.97 -8.20 19.94
C SER A 628 22.71 -9.55 20.63
N LYS A 629 21.72 -10.32 20.14
CA LYS A 629 21.36 -11.62 20.74
C LYS A 629 22.37 -12.73 20.46
N ILE A 630 23.01 -12.74 19.29
CA ILE A 630 23.98 -13.79 18.91
C ILE A 630 25.41 -13.50 19.38
N LYS A 631 25.65 -12.30 19.89
CA LYS A 631 26.95 -11.90 20.43
C LYS A 631 27.40 -12.89 21.50
N ASP A 632 28.71 -13.15 21.55
CA ASP A 632 29.35 -13.99 22.56
C ASP A 632 28.75 -15.42 22.66
N GLY A 633 28.19 -15.92 21.55
CA GLY A 633 27.63 -17.27 21.46
C GLY A 633 26.16 -17.40 21.87
N GLY A 634 25.46 -16.28 22.08
CA GLY A 634 24.04 -16.27 22.38
C GLY A 634 23.17 -16.92 21.28
N LYS A 635 21.96 -17.30 21.66
CA LYS A 635 21.00 -18.01 20.80
C LYS A 635 19.65 -17.31 20.83
N ILE A 636 18.94 -17.38 19.71
CA ILE A 636 17.63 -16.78 19.49
C ILE A 636 16.56 -17.88 19.63
N SER A 637 15.59 -17.65 20.50
CA SER A 637 14.41 -18.49 20.69
C SER A 637 13.20 -17.98 19.91
N MET A 638 12.13 -18.77 19.86
CA MET A 638 10.83 -18.33 19.34
C MET A 638 10.33 -17.06 20.05
N GLY A 639 10.46 -16.99 21.38
CA GLY A 639 10.04 -15.82 22.15
C GLY A 639 10.89 -14.58 21.87
N ASP A 640 12.17 -14.74 21.53
CA ASP A 640 12.99 -13.61 21.08
C ASP A 640 12.50 -13.07 19.73
N MET A 641 12.12 -13.94 18.80
CA MET A 641 11.56 -13.52 17.50
C MET A 641 10.24 -12.74 17.67
N GLU A 642 9.35 -13.23 18.55
CA GLU A 642 8.11 -12.54 18.96
C GLU A 642 8.41 -11.17 19.59
N THR A 643 9.37 -11.11 20.51
CA THR A 643 9.77 -9.85 21.16
C THR A 643 10.34 -8.85 20.14
N MET A 644 11.15 -9.32 19.19
CA MET A 644 11.70 -8.46 18.12
C MET A 644 10.61 -7.88 17.23
N GLN A 645 9.56 -8.65 16.91
CA GLN A 645 8.38 -8.17 16.16
C GLN A 645 7.67 -6.98 16.85
N MET A 646 7.82 -6.86 18.17
CA MET A 646 7.22 -5.82 19.01
C MET A 646 8.19 -4.70 19.41
N ASP A 647 9.38 -4.61 18.81
CA ASP A 647 10.34 -3.54 19.12
C ASP A 647 9.82 -2.16 18.66
N ASN A 648 9.59 -1.28 19.64
CA ASN A 648 9.02 0.07 19.49
C ASN A 648 10.08 1.19 19.39
N SER A 649 11.36 0.87 19.14
CA SER A 649 12.44 1.87 19.19
C SER A 649 12.34 2.89 18.05
N SER A 650 12.51 4.18 18.37
CA SER A 650 12.52 5.28 17.38
C SER A 650 13.93 5.75 17.04
N GLU A 651 14.39 5.44 15.83
CA GLU A 651 15.72 5.84 15.33
C GLU A 651 15.85 7.35 15.08
N ILE A 652 14.75 8.02 14.75
CA ILE A 652 14.75 9.48 14.59
C ILE A 652 14.80 10.20 15.94
N ALA A 653 14.15 9.64 16.98
CA ALA A 653 14.21 10.20 18.33
C ALA A 653 15.64 10.19 18.89
N LYS A 654 16.37 9.07 18.71
CA LYS A 654 17.80 8.97 19.08
C LYS A 654 18.66 10.06 18.45
N LEU A 655 18.31 10.50 17.22
CA LEU A 655 19.00 11.59 16.54
C LEU A 655 18.56 12.97 17.06
N LEU A 656 17.25 13.22 17.17
CA LEU A 656 16.70 14.57 17.35
C LEU A 656 16.62 15.02 18.80
N VAL A 657 16.33 14.13 19.75
CA VAL A 657 16.19 14.50 21.17
C VAL A 657 17.42 15.25 21.71
N PRO A 658 18.68 14.86 21.39
CA PRO A 658 19.86 15.63 21.78
C PRO A 658 19.91 17.06 21.23
N TYR A 659 19.30 17.35 20.07
CA TYR A 659 19.16 18.72 19.57
C TYR A 659 18.05 19.46 20.29
N LEU A 660 16.90 18.80 20.48
CA LEU A 660 15.74 19.39 21.16
C LEU A 660 16.09 19.81 22.60
N LEU A 661 16.82 18.99 23.36
CA LEU A 661 17.21 19.30 24.74
C LEU A 661 18.23 20.44 24.87
N LYS A 662 18.96 20.78 23.79
CA LYS A 662 19.91 21.91 23.78
C LYS A 662 19.23 23.26 23.58
N ILE A 663 18.00 23.27 23.08
CA ILE A 663 17.25 24.51 22.86
C ILE A 663 16.80 25.06 24.23
N GLU A 664 17.17 26.30 24.51
CA GLU A 664 16.67 27.02 25.68
C GLU A 664 15.23 27.46 25.44
N ILE A 665 14.33 27.06 26.35
CA ILE A 665 12.90 27.37 26.26
C ILE A 665 12.53 28.19 27.50
N ASP A 666 12.27 29.47 27.29
CA ASP A 666 11.92 30.42 28.35
C ASP A 666 10.51 30.22 28.90
N ASP A 667 9.58 29.75 28.05
CA ASP A 667 8.20 29.50 28.43
C ASP A 667 8.13 28.26 29.35
N PRO A 668 7.79 28.41 30.65
CA PRO A 668 7.76 27.30 31.58
C PRO A 668 6.78 26.19 31.14
N TYR A 669 5.71 26.57 30.44
CA TYR A 669 4.68 25.66 29.98
C TYR A 669 5.18 24.72 28.87
N VAL A 670 6.04 25.23 28.00
CA VAL A 670 6.69 24.44 26.94
C VAL A 670 7.90 23.69 27.51
N ARG A 671 8.65 24.31 28.43
CA ARG A 671 9.80 23.68 29.09
C ARG A 671 9.41 22.44 29.89
N GLU A 672 8.26 22.46 30.55
CA GLU A 672 7.71 21.28 31.24
C GLU A 672 7.56 20.09 30.30
N ALA A 673 7.05 20.29 29.09
CA ALA A 673 6.92 19.21 28.10
C ALA A 673 8.26 18.79 27.50
N GLN A 674 9.18 19.73 27.25
CA GLN A 674 10.55 19.42 26.83
C GLN A 674 11.25 18.47 27.81
N LYS A 675 11.03 18.63 29.13
CA LYS A 675 11.61 17.76 30.16
C LYS A 675 11.17 16.30 30.08
N LEU A 676 10.02 15.99 29.46
CA LEU A 676 9.64 14.59 29.22
C LEU A 676 10.67 13.82 28.37
N LEU A 677 11.46 14.54 27.57
CA LEU A 677 12.48 13.94 26.72
C LEU A 677 13.77 13.61 27.49
N GLU A 678 13.94 14.12 28.72
CA GLU A 678 15.10 13.84 29.56
C GLU A 678 15.00 12.40 30.10
N GLY A 679 16.01 11.57 29.80
CA GLY A 679 16.06 10.18 30.29
C GLY A 679 15.12 9.20 29.59
N TRP A 680 14.35 9.63 28.59
CA TRP A 680 13.57 8.74 27.74
C TRP A 680 14.49 7.79 26.95
N ASP A 681 14.12 6.51 26.89
CA ASP A 681 14.85 5.44 26.19
C ASP A 681 14.52 5.34 24.69
N TYR A 682 13.71 6.27 24.19
CA TYR A 682 13.28 6.37 22.80
C TYR A 682 12.34 5.24 22.34
N THR A 683 11.69 4.52 23.27
CA THR A 683 10.63 3.55 22.92
C THR A 683 9.26 4.23 22.85
N GLN A 684 8.48 3.80 21.86
CA GLN A 684 7.15 4.33 21.58
C GLN A 684 6.06 3.42 22.13
N ASP A 685 6.14 3.10 23.43
CA ASP A 685 5.11 2.29 24.08
C ASP A 685 3.80 3.08 24.22
N SER A 686 2.66 2.38 24.24
CA SER A 686 1.33 3.01 24.19
C SER A 686 1.05 3.93 25.39
N ASP A 687 1.71 3.71 26.52
CA ASP A 687 1.57 4.51 27.74
C ASP A 687 2.62 5.64 27.86
N SER A 688 3.50 5.81 26.87
CA SER A 688 4.61 6.78 26.92
C SER A 688 4.17 8.21 26.62
N ALA A 689 4.25 9.09 27.64
CA ALA A 689 4.05 10.53 27.49
C ALA A 689 5.17 11.18 26.65
N SER A 690 6.42 10.72 26.82
CA SER A 690 7.58 11.20 26.08
C SER A 690 7.46 10.91 24.59
N ALA A 691 6.97 9.71 24.22
CA ALA A 691 6.70 9.37 22.83
C ALA A 691 5.57 10.22 22.23
N ALA A 692 4.50 10.48 22.99
CA ALA A 692 3.42 11.38 22.56
C ALA A 692 3.96 12.78 22.25
N TYR A 693 4.74 13.36 23.17
CA TYR A 693 5.34 14.68 22.98
C TYR A 693 6.33 14.69 21.81
N PHE A 694 7.25 13.71 21.74
CA PHE A 694 8.21 13.63 20.65
C PHE A 694 7.53 13.54 19.27
N ASN A 695 6.51 12.69 19.12
CA ASN A 695 5.83 12.54 17.83
C ASN A 695 5.03 13.80 17.44
N ALA A 696 4.49 14.54 18.41
CA ALA A 696 3.91 15.86 18.15
C ALA A 696 4.98 16.88 17.71
N VAL A 697 6.17 16.87 18.30
CA VAL A 697 7.30 17.70 17.84
C VAL A 697 7.74 17.28 16.44
N TRP A 698 7.86 15.99 16.17
CA TRP A 698 8.26 15.43 14.87
C TRP A 698 7.31 15.90 13.76
N ARG A 699 6.01 15.74 13.98
CA ARG A 699 4.97 16.22 13.07
C ARG A 699 5.08 17.73 12.81
N ASN A 700 5.13 18.55 13.86
CA ASN A 700 5.18 20.01 13.68
C ASN A 700 6.49 20.47 13.03
N LEU A 701 7.62 19.84 13.36
CA LEU A 701 8.90 20.07 12.67
C LEU A 701 8.76 19.84 11.16
N LEU A 702 8.17 18.72 10.74
CA LEU A 702 8.02 18.39 9.34
C LEU A 702 7.07 19.34 8.60
N LYS A 703 5.94 19.69 9.22
CA LYS A 703 4.99 20.66 8.67
C LYS A 703 5.64 22.01 8.41
N LEU A 704 6.31 22.57 9.43
CA LEU A 704 6.94 23.88 9.35
C LEU A 704 8.14 23.91 8.40
N ALA A 705 8.99 22.88 8.45
CA ALA A 705 10.20 22.84 7.64
C ALA A 705 9.90 22.56 6.16
N PHE A 706 8.93 21.69 5.87
CA PHE A 706 8.70 21.14 4.53
C PHE A 706 7.25 21.28 4.06
N GLY A 707 6.27 20.81 4.85
CA GLY A 707 4.86 20.72 4.45
C GLY A 707 4.28 22.03 3.94
N ASP A 708 4.53 23.14 4.64
CA ASP A 708 4.03 24.46 4.27
C ASP A 708 4.63 25.01 2.95
N LYS A 709 5.70 24.38 2.46
CA LYS A 709 6.41 24.73 1.22
C LYS A 709 6.01 23.83 0.05
N LEU A 710 5.25 22.76 0.30
CA LEU A 710 4.77 21.84 -0.73
C LEU A 710 3.57 22.43 -1.49
N PRO A 711 3.40 22.05 -2.78
CA PRO A 711 2.23 22.45 -3.54
C PRO A 711 0.94 21.84 -2.97
N LYS A 712 -0.20 22.48 -3.23
CA LYS A 712 -1.50 22.11 -2.65
C LYS A 712 -1.92 20.67 -2.94
N GLU A 713 -1.48 20.11 -4.06
CA GLU A 713 -1.74 18.74 -4.51
C GLU A 713 -1.09 17.69 -3.58
N LEU A 714 -0.12 18.08 -2.75
CA LEU A 714 0.57 17.22 -1.79
C LEU A 714 0.17 17.52 -0.34
N ARG A 715 -0.53 18.63 -0.08
CA ARG A 715 -0.96 19.06 1.26
C ARG A 715 -2.34 18.51 1.61
N VAL A 716 -2.61 18.37 2.90
CA VAL A 716 -3.86 17.82 3.42
C VAL A 716 -5.07 18.62 2.94
N LYS A 717 -6.10 17.91 2.49
CA LYS A 717 -7.33 18.51 1.97
C LYS A 717 -7.93 19.50 2.95
N GLY A 718 -8.13 20.74 2.49
CA GLY A 718 -8.69 21.83 3.29
C GLY A 718 -7.67 22.62 4.13
N GLU A 719 -6.40 22.21 4.18
CA GLU A 719 -5.33 22.99 4.80
C GLU A 719 -4.98 24.20 3.93
N CYS A 720 -5.45 25.38 4.31
CA CYS A 720 -5.27 26.60 3.52
C CYS A 720 -4.11 27.45 4.03
N LEU A 721 -3.16 27.76 3.13
CA LEU A 721 -2.01 28.62 3.39
C LEU A 721 -2.06 29.84 2.47
N SER A 722 -1.48 30.95 2.92
CA SER A 722 -1.21 32.11 2.07
C SER A 722 0.23 31.99 1.56
N VAL A 723 0.39 31.76 0.27
CA VAL A 723 1.67 31.41 -0.37
C VAL A 723 1.93 32.28 -1.59
N PRO A 724 3.18 32.49 -2.02
CA PRO A 724 3.44 33.13 -3.31
C PRO A 724 2.78 32.34 -4.46
N PRO A 725 2.29 33.04 -5.52
CA PRO A 725 1.81 32.40 -6.74
C PRO A 725 2.85 31.43 -7.31
N SER A 726 2.40 30.28 -7.80
CA SER A 726 3.26 29.31 -8.48
C SER A 726 3.48 29.66 -9.96
N ASP A 727 2.73 30.61 -10.52
CA ASP A 727 2.88 31.09 -11.88
C ASP A 727 3.71 32.37 -11.96
N ASP A 728 4.61 32.43 -12.93
CA ASP A 728 5.48 33.57 -13.24
C ASP A 728 4.86 34.50 -14.30
N SER A 729 3.56 34.33 -14.58
CA SER A 729 2.83 35.03 -15.65
C SER A 729 2.54 36.50 -15.34
N GLY A 730 2.78 36.95 -14.10
CA GLY A 730 2.60 38.34 -13.67
C GLY A 730 3.60 38.76 -12.58
N PRO A 731 3.57 40.03 -12.13
CA PRO A 731 4.45 40.52 -11.07
C PRO A 731 4.29 39.71 -9.79
N LEU A 732 5.42 39.30 -9.20
CA LEU A 732 5.49 38.60 -7.92
C LEU A 732 5.24 39.52 -6.72
N ASP A 733 5.22 40.83 -6.95
CA ASP A 733 4.97 41.86 -5.96
C ASP A 733 3.60 42.52 -6.20
N ASP A 734 2.96 42.98 -5.13
CA ASP A 734 1.78 43.84 -5.18
C ASP A 734 2.16 45.30 -5.51
N LEU A 735 1.15 46.17 -5.63
CA LEU A 735 1.35 47.58 -5.99
C LEU A 735 2.13 48.38 -4.93
N ASP A 736 2.32 47.82 -3.73
CA ASP A 736 3.05 48.41 -2.62
C ASP A 736 4.47 47.82 -2.47
N GLY A 737 4.86 46.91 -3.37
CA GLY A 737 6.18 46.26 -3.37
C GLY A 737 6.33 45.10 -2.39
N ASN A 738 5.24 44.59 -1.83
CA ASN A 738 5.26 43.37 -1.00
C ASN A 738 5.04 42.14 -1.86
N ALA A 739 5.55 40.97 -1.43
CA ALA A 739 5.28 39.71 -2.12
C ALA A 739 3.77 39.46 -2.22
N ARG A 740 3.26 39.32 -3.45
CA ARG A 740 1.88 38.93 -3.73
C ARG A 740 1.65 37.54 -3.16
N LEU A 741 0.60 37.36 -2.35
CA LEU A 741 0.21 36.05 -1.81
C LEU A 741 -1.15 35.62 -2.36
N VAL A 742 -1.29 34.31 -2.62
CA VAL A 742 -2.54 33.65 -2.98
C VAL A 742 -2.90 32.64 -1.90
N ARG A 743 -4.21 32.50 -1.64
CA ARG A 743 -4.71 31.49 -0.71
C ARG A 743 -4.87 30.16 -1.45
N GLU A 744 -4.11 29.16 -1.03
CA GLU A 744 -4.17 27.81 -1.59
C GLU A 744 -4.51 26.79 -0.52
N CYS A 745 -5.55 26.00 -0.77
CA CYS A 745 -5.97 24.92 0.11
C CYS A 745 -5.51 23.57 -0.43
N GLY A 746 -4.95 22.73 0.46
CA GLY A 746 -4.51 21.39 0.11
C GLY A 746 -5.64 20.54 -0.48
N GLN A 747 -5.28 19.51 -1.22
CA GLN A 747 -6.19 18.69 -2.02
C GLN A 747 -6.10 17.19 -1.72
N ARG A 748 -5.02 16.73 -1.07
CA ARG A 748 -4.72 15.32 -0.87
C ARG A 748 -5.37 14.76 0.40
N SER A 749 -5.79 13.49 0.40
CA SER A 749 -6.31 12.87 1.61
C SER A 749 -5.28 12.90 2.76
N PRO A 750 -5.73 12.94 4.03
CA PRO A 750 -4.82 12.94 5.18
C PRO A 750 -3.81 11.79 5.18
N ASP A 751 -4.20 10.61 4.69
CA ASP A 751 -3.40 9.39 4.81
C ASP A 751 -2.26 9.33 3.77
N THR A 752 -2.35 10.09 2.67
CA THR A 752 -1.36 10.13 1.57
C THR A 752 -0.63 11.47 1.45
N ALA A 753 -1.03 12.47 2.25
CA ALA A 753 -0.41 13.79 2.25
C ALA A 753 1.06 13.73 2.67
N GLN A 754 1.83 14.72 2.19
CA GLN A 754 3.25 14.86 2.49
C GLN A 754 3.50 16.11 3.33
N PRO A 755 4.50 16.12 4.23
CA PRO A 755 5.40 15.01 4.60
C PRO A 755 4.71 13.93 5.45
N ASP A 756 4.83 12.65 5.06
CA ASP A 756 4.23 11.52 5.80
C ASP A 756 4.91 11.19 7.13
N GLY A 757 6.19 11.55 7.31
CA GLY A 757 6.93 11.30 8.54
C GLY A 757 7.87 10.11 8.53
N GLY A 758 7.97 9.40 7.40
CA GLY A 758 8.66 8.12 7.32
C GLY A 758 10.16 8.12 7.31
N ASP A 759 10.71 6.93 7.05
CA ASP A 759 12.16 6.73 7.05
C ASP A 759 12.86 7.58 5.97
N ARG A 760 12.18 7.92 4.87
CA ARG A 760 12.62 8.98 3.95
C ARG A 760 12.83 10.30 4.67
N TRP A 761 11.83 10.77 5.42
CA TRP A 761 11.92 12.02 6.17
C TRP A 761 12.94 11.96 7.30
N PHE A 762 13.20 10.77 7.86
CA PHE A 762 14.32 10.58 8.80
C PHE A 762 15.64 10.93 8.12
N GLU A 763 15.83 10.50 6.86
CA GLU A 763 17.05 10.80 6.10
C GLU A 763 17.14 12.23 5.59
N VAL A 764 16.01 12.81 5.15
CA VAL A 764 15.92 14.24 4.82
C VAL A 764 16.36 15.08 6.01
N VAL A 765 15.76 14.84 7.18
CA VAL A 765 16.10 15.58 8.40
C VAL A 765 17.52 15.27 8.87
N ARG A 766 17.98 14.02 8.83
CA ARG A 766 19.35 13.65 9.24
C ARG A 766 20.43 14.38 8.45
N ARG A 767 20.21 14.61 7.15
CA ARG A 767 21.12 15.37 6.29
C ARG A 767 21.05 16.87 6.57
N LEU A 768 19.85 17.41 6.75
CA LEU A 768 19.62 18.85 6.89
C LEU A 768 19.88 19.37 8.31
N ILE A 769 19.69 18.56 9.36
CA ILE A 769 19.80 18.98 10.77
C ILE A 769 21.21 19.50 11.11
N LYS A 770 22.22 19.06 10.35
CA LYS A 770 23.61 19.50 10.46
C LYS A 770 23.86 20.89 9.84
N LYS A 771 22.94 21.39 9.01
CA LYS A 771 23.02 22.67 8.30
C LYS A 771 22.10 23.69 8.97
N GLN A 772 22.61 24.38 9.99
CA GLN A 772 21.80 25.28 10.82
C GLN A 772 21.08 26.38 10.02
N ASP A 773 21.72 26.91 8.98
CA ASP A 773 21.19 28.02 8.17
C ASP A 773 20.50 27.58 6.86
N SER A 774 20.15 26.29 6.73
CA SER A 774 19.42 25.78 5.56
C SER A 774 18.12 26.57 5.33
N GLU A 775 17.79 26.87 4.08
CA GLU A 775 16.52 27.51 3.70
C GLU A 775 15.29 26.70 4.13
N TRP A 776 15.46 25.39 4.32
CA TRP A 776 14.42 24.51 4.86
C TRP A 776 14.02 24.86 6.30
N TRP A 777 14.90 25.48 7.09
CA TRP A 777 14.59 25.89 8.46
C TRP A 777 13.98 27.28 8.60
N LYS A 778 13.91 28.02 7.49
CA LYS A 778 13.34 29.36 7.50
C LYS A 778 11.84 29.30 7.26
N THR A 779 11.08 30.05 8.05
CA THR A 779 9.63 30.23 7.87
C THR A 779 9.29 31.69 7.67
N GLN A 780 8.20 31.98 6.97
CA GLN A 780 7.72 33.36 6.84
C GLN A 780 7.02 33.78 8.15
N GLY A 781 7.25 35.02 8.57
CA GLY A 781 6.52 35.60 9.70
C GLY A 781 5.06 35.85 9.37
N SER A 782 4.23 35.92 10.41
CA SER A 782 2.86 36.41 10.33
C SER A 782 2.73 37.71 11.13
N ALA A 783 1.58 38.38 11.03
CA ALA A 783 1.27 39.54 11.86
C ALA A 783 1.33 39.26 13.38
N ARG A 784 1.29 37.98 13.80
CA ARG A 784 1.28 37.56 15.20
C ARG A 784 2.58 36.87 15.67
N ARG A 785 3.48 36.49 14.75
CA ARG A 785 4.70 35.74 15.08
C ARG A 785 5.80 36.04 14.08
N ALA A 786 7.02 36.28 14.56
CA ALA A 786 8.18 36.35 13.68
C ALA A 786 8.44 35.00 12.98
N GLY A 787 9.01 35.06 11.78
CA GLY A 787 9.47 33.85 11.07
C GLY A 787 10.73 33.26 11.71
N ASP A 788 10.91 31.97 11.55
CA ASP A 788 12.10 31.25 12.03
C ASP A 788 13.28 31.55 11.10
N LYS A 789 14.47 31.81 11.65
CA LYS A 789 15.64 32.23 10.86
C LYS A 789 16.63 31.10 10.59
N ASN A 790 16.59 30.06 11.42
CA ASN A 790 17.51 28.92 11.39
C ASN A 790 16.84 27.69 12.05
N ARG A 791 17.59 26.58 12.08
CA ARG A 791 17.15 25.32 12.68
C ARG A 791 16.64 25.47 14.11
N ASP A 792 17.38 26.17 14.96
CA ASP A 792 17.11 26.19 16.40
C ASP A 792 15.84 27.00 16.71
N ASP A 793 15.61 28.10 15.99
CA ASP A 793 14.35 28.84 16.03
C ASP A 793 13.16 27.94 15.66
N LEU A 794 13.28 27.18 14.57
CA LEU A 794 12.22 26.28 14.10
C LEU A 794 11.99 25.11 15.07
N LEU A 795 13.05 24.53 15.67
CA LEU A 795 12.89 23.48 16.68
C LEU A 795 12.17 23.99 17.93
N ALA A 796 12.50 25.22 18.39
CA ALA A 796 11.77 25.86 19.49
C ALA A 796 10.30 26.06 19.15
N HIS A 797 10.01 26.50 17.92
CA HIS A 797 8.66 26.67 17.40
C HIS A 797 7.89 25.34 17.37
N ALA A 798 8.48 24.28 16.81
CA ALA A 798 7.85 22.97 16.73
C ALA A 798 7.53 22.39 18.12
N MET A 799 8.39 22.59 19.12
CA MET A 799 8.13 22.20 20.52
C MET A 799 6.96 22.95 21.14
N LYS A 800 6.85 24.24 20.87
CA LYS A 800 5.73 25.06 21.34
C LYS A 800 4.41 24.62 20.72
N ASP A 801 4.39 24.41 19.41
CA ASP A 801 3.20 23.95 18.70
C ASP A 801 2.78 22.56 19.16
N ALA A 802 3.73 21.64 19.36
CA ALA A 802 3.48 20.33 19.92
C ALA A 802 2.84 20.39 21.32
N ARG A 803 3.34 21.26 22.22
CA ARG A 803 2.73 21.45 23.56
C ARG A 803 1.28 21.91 23.45
N TRP A 804 1.00 22.87 22.58
CA TRP A 804 -0.37 23.38 22.39
C TRP A 804 -1.30 22.37 21.75
N GLU A 805 -0.81 21.63 20.75
CA GLU A 805 -1.56 20.58 20.08
C GLU A 805 -1.95 19.46 21.06
N LEU A 806 -1.00 18.97 21.85
CA LEU A 806 -1.28 17.93 22.85
C LEU A 806 -2.18 18.43 23.97
N THR A 807 -2.09 19.70 24.33
CA THR A 807 -3.02 20.32 25.26
C THR A 807 -4.45 20.28 24.75
N SER A 808 -4.64 20.53 23.45
CA SER A 808 -5.96 20.46 22.82
C SER A 808 -6.49 19.04 22.68
N LYS A 809 -5.61 18.04 22.48
CA LYS A 809 -6.00 16.66 22.19
C LYS A 809 -6.12 15.78 23.44
N LEU A 810 -5.19 15.91 24.38
CA LEU A 810 -5.06 15.03 25.55
C LEU A 810 -5.41 15.72 26.87
N GLY A 811 -5.30 17.05 26.92
CA GLY A 811 -5.54 17.87 28.10
C GLY A 811 -4.30 18.66 28.53
N LYS A 812 -4.50 19.67 29.40
CA LYS A 812 -3.41 20.53 29.92
C LYS A 812 -2.42 19.77 30.80
N ASP A 813 -2.96 18.81 31.56
CA ASP A 813 -2.21 17.98 32.50
C ASP A 813 -1.37 16.95 31.75
N ILE A 814 -0.05 17.07 31.92
CA ILE A 814 0.95 16.29 31.20
C ILE A 814 0.99 14.83 31.67
N ASP A 815 0.57 14.56 32.92
CA ASP A 815 0.54 13.20 33.48
C ASP A 815 -0.54 12.33 32.84
N THR A 816 -1.48 12.95 32.14
CA THR A 816 -2.52 12.23 31.39
C THR A 816 -2.07 11.85 29.97
N TRP A 817 -0.92 12.36 29.52
CA TRP A 817 -0.48 12.16 28.14
C TRP A 817 0.03 10.73 27.95
N SER A 818 -0.38 10.11 26.84
CA SER A 818 0.15 8.83 26.43
C SER A 818 0.10 8.70 24.91
N TRP A 819 1.06 7.97 24.34
CA TRP A 819 1.15 7.80 22.90
C TRP A 819 -0.09 7.11 22.33
N GLY A 820 -0.55 6.03 22.95
CA GLY A 820 -1.70 5.24 22.50
C GLY A 820 -3.02 6.02 22.50
N ARG A 821 -3.17 7.07 23.32
CA ARG A 821 -4.36 7.95 23.26
C ARG A 821 -4.41 8.81 22.00
N LEU A 822 -3.26 9.04 21.36
CA LEU A 822 -3.15 9.66 20.04
C LEU A 822 -3.15 8.61 18.94
N HIS A 823 -2.37 7.54 19.15
CA HIS A 823 -2.05 6.50 18.18
C HIS A 823 -3.04 5.35 18.25
N ARG A 824 -4.20 5.57 17.62
CA ARG A 824 -5.37 4.71 17.74
C ARG A 824 -5.67 3.94 16.48
N LEU A 825 -5.91 2.65 16.64
CA LEU A 825 -6.42 1.78 15.59
C LEU A 825 -7.95 1.74 15.63
N MET A 826 -8.57 2.20 14.55
CA MET A 826 -9.97 1.97 14.24
C MET A 826 -10.08 0.96 13.11
N LEU A 827 -10.68 -0.18 13.40
CA LEU A 827 -10.96 -1.19 12.38
C LEU A 827 -12.27 -0.84 11.67
N LYS A 828 -12.18 -0.52 10.38
CA LYS A 828 -13.32 -0.11 9.56
C LYS A 828 -13.73 -1.22 8.59
N ASN A 829 -15.03 -1.48 8.50
CA ASN A 829 -15.59 -2.31 7.44
C ASN A 829 -15.44 -1.56 6.10
N GLN A 830 -14.73 -2.15 5.14
CA GLN A 830 -14.31 -1.44 3.91
C GLN A 830 -15.44 -1.13 2.93
N THR A 831 -16.64 -1.67 3.17
CA THR A 831 -17.77 -1.51 2.27
C THR A 831 -18.80 -0.52 2.79
N LEU A 832 -19.26 -0.72 4.03
CA LEU A 832 -20.35 0.06 4.63
C LEU A 832 -19.89 0.84 5.87
N GLY A 833 -18.63 0.70 6.27
CA GLY A 833 -18.07 1.32 7.48
C GLY A 833 -17.23 2.58 7.23
N THR A 834 -16.93 2.91 5.98
CA THR A 834 -16.08 4.05 5.59
C THR A 834 -16.88 5.33 5.34
N GLU A 835 -18.10 5.21 4.82
CA GLU A 835 -19.01 6.30 4.48
C GLU A 835 -20.46 5.99 4.86
N GLY A 836 -21.38 6.95 4.73
CA GLY A 836 -22.80 6.75 5.02
C GLY A 836 -23.23 7.08 6.46
N PRO A 837 -24.43 6.66 6.90
CA PRO A 837 -24.98 7.06 8.19
C PRO A 837 -24.12 6.57 9.36
N GLY A 838 -23.82 7.44 10.33
CA GLY A 838 -22.96 7.12 11.46
C GLY A 838 -23.42 5.92 12.30
N VAL A 839 -24.73 5.60 12.32
CA VAL A 839 -25.25 4.38 12.97
C VAL A 839 -24.77 3.09 12.30
N VAL A 840 -24.64 3.08 10.96
CA VAL A 840 -24.13 1.92 10.21
C VAL A 840 -22.65 1.73 10.49
N GLN A 841 -21.88 2.83 10.46
CA GLN A 841 -20.46 2.81 10.81
C GLN A 841 -20.24 2.32 12.25
N TRP A 842 -21.03 2.81 13.20
CA TRP A 842 -20.98 2.37 14.60
C TRP A 842 -21.31 0.87 14.76
N LEU A 843 -22.25 0.34 13.98
CA LEU A 843 -22.62 -1.08 14.03
C LEU A 843 -21.54 -2.01 13.46
N LEU A 844 -20.80 -1.58 12.43
CA LEU A 844 -19.89 -2.44 11.66
C LEU A 844 -18.41 -2.26 12.01
N ASN A 845 -18.01 -1.07 12.46
CA ASN A 845 -16.64 -0.77 12.82
C ASN A 845 -16.35 -1.20 14.27
N ARG A 846 -15.07 -1.40 14.60
CA ARG A 846 -14.60 -1.80 15.94
C ARG A 846 -13.44 -0.94 16.39
N GLY A 847 -13.25 -0.84 17.71
CA GLY A 847 -12.21 -0.04 18.34
C GLY A 847 -12.74 1.19 19.09
N PRO A 848 -11.86 2.13 19.49
CA PRO A 848 -10.42 2.15 19.19
C PRO A 848 -9.59 1.17 20.05
N TRP A 849 -8.44 0.76 19.54
CA TRP A 849 -7.34 0.19 20.32
C TRP A 849 -6.20 1.19 20.41
N ASP A 850 -5.68 1.42 21.62
CA ASP A 850 -4.53 2.28 21.86
C ASP A 850 -3.24 1.48 21.60
N LEU A 851 -2.42 1.91 20.63
CA LEU A 851 -1.24 1.14 20.19
C LEU A 851 0.08 1.85 20.53
N GLY A 852 1.12 1.04 20.75
CA GLY A 852 2.51 1.47 20.68
C GLY A 852 3.08 1.31 19.27
N GLY A 853 4.36 1.62 19.08
CA GLY A 853 5.07 1.52 17.81
C GLY A 853 5.09 2.84 17.03
N GLY A 854 5.43 2.76 15.74
CA GLY A 854 5.48 3.91 14.85
C GLY A 854 5.87 3.49 13.44
N GLU A 855 5.83 4.41 12.48
CA GLU A 855 6.02 4.10 11.07
C GLU A 855 7.30 3.33 10.73
N ALA A 856 8.44 3.76 11.26
CA ALA A 856 9.76 3.18 10.97
C ALA A 856 10.33 2.35 12.13
N ALA A 857 9.49 1.96 13.11
CA ALA A 857 9.82 0.99 14.15
C ALA A 857 9.63 -0.45 13.61
N VAL A 858 10.22 -1.47 14.26
CA VAL A 858 10.00 -2.86 13.83
C VAL A 858 8.54 -3.25 14.01
N ASN A 859 7.94 -2.87 15.15
CA ASN A 859 6.50 -2.87 15.35
C ASN A 859 5.85 -1.70 14.59
N ALA A 860 5.66 -1.90 13.28
CA ALA A 860 5.29 -0.83 12.37
C ALA A 860 3.79 -0.52 12.40
N THR A 861 3.32 0.10 13.48
CA THR A 861 2.01 0.74 13.55
C THR A 861 2.15 2.17 13.01
N GLY A 862 1.91 2.33 11.71
CA GLY A 862 2.16 3.59 11.02
C GLY A 862 1.02 4.59 11.12
N TRP A 863 1.38 5.85 10.93
CA TRP A 863 0.52 7.02 10.95
C TRP A 863 1.10 8.07 9.99
N ASN A 864 0.30 9.06 9.58
CA ASN A 864 0.76 10.11 8.66
C ASN A 864 0.97 11.45 9.39
N ALA A 865 2.23 11.91 9.46
CA ALA A 865 2.63 13.15 10.11
C ALA A 865 2.04 14.42 9.48
N ALA A 866 1.53 14.39 8.24
CA ALA A 866 0.70 15.45 7.69
C ALA A 866 -0.79 15.26 8.05
N GLY A 867 -1.30 14.03 8.04
CA GLY A 867 -2.73 13.70 8.22
C GLY A 867 -3.27 13.71 9.64
N GLY A 868 -2.64 12.98 10.56
CA GLY A 868 -3.04 12.88 11.97
C GLY A 868 -2.32 11.73 12.67
N TYR A 869 -2.63 11.47 13.94
CA TYR A 869 -2.05 10.35 14.70
C TYR A 869 -2.80 9.02 14.56
N ASP A 870 -3.91 9.00 13.83
CA ASP A 870 -4.65 7.75 13.62
C ASP A 870 -3.77 6.74 12.86
N VAL A 871 -3.91 5.47 13.24
CA VAL A 871 -3.12 4.39 12.66
C VAL A 871 -3.65 4.07 11.26
N THR A 872 -2.79 4.17 10.25
CA THR A 872 -3.14 4.02 8.83
C THR A 872 -2.61 2.73 8.20
N TRP A 873 -1.58 2.11 8.76
CA TRP A 873 -1.13 0.75 8.41
C TRP A 873 -0.55 0.02 9.63
N VAL A 874 -0.64 -1.31 9.60
CA VAL A 874 -0.27 -2.17 10.72
C VAL A 874 0.27 -3.52 10.22
N PRO A 875 1.02 -4.28 11.05
CA PRO A 875 1.22 -5.72 10.85
C PRO A 875 -0.12 -6.44 10.67
N SER A 876 -0.49 -6.71 9.42
CA SER A 876 -1.79 -7.28 9.04
C SER A 876 -1.94 -8.75 9.43
N MET A 877 -0.81 -9.42 9.60
CA MET A 877 -0.65 -10.70 10.27
C MET A 877 0.77 -10.77 10.85
N ARG A 878 1.03 -11.72 11.73
CA ARG A 878 2.39 -12.08 12.16
C ARG A 878 2.55 -13.58 12.16
N MET A 879 3.73 -14.06 11.82
CA MET A 879 4.12 -15.45 12.05
C MET A 879 5.56 -15.58 12.50
N VAL A 880 5.83 -16.66 13.24
CA VAL A 880 7.15 -17.22 13.49
C VAL A 880 7.07 -18.74 13.27
N VAL A 881 7.86 -19.27 12.35
CA VAL A 881 7.87 -20.70 11.99
C VAL A 881 9.14 -21.35 12.53
N ASP A 882 8.98 -22.47 13.24
CA ASP A 882 10.07 -23.28 13.79
C ASP A 882 10.31 -24.51 12.90
N LEU A 883 11.42 -24.52 12.16
CA LEU A 883 11.74 -25.61 11.23
C LEU A 883 12.28 -26.87 11.94
N SER A 884 12.41 -26.87 13.27
CA SER A 884 12.66 -28.08 14.06
C SER A 884 11.38 -28.84 14.40
N ASP A 885 10.27 -28.12 14.57
CA ASP A 885 8.97 -28.66 14.95
C ASP A 885 7.88 -27.66 14.52
N LEU A 886 7.18 -27.98 13.42
CA LEU A 886 6.15 -27.11 12.88
C LEU A 886 4.98 -26.91 13.86
N ASP A 887 4.71 -27.86 14.76
CA ASP A 887 3.66 -27.73 15.79
C ASP A 887 4.01 -26.68 16.87
N ASN A 888 5.28 -26.28 16.96
CA ASN A 888 5.76 -25.21 17.84
C ASN A 888 5.68 -23.81 17.19
N SER A 889 5.32 -23.74 15.90
CA SER A 889 5.17 -22.47 15.18
C SER A 889 4.02 -21.63 15.74
N ARG A 890 4.04 -20.33 15.46
CA ARG A 890 3.09 -19.36 16.00
C ARG A 890 2.66 -18.34 14.97
N TRP A 891 1.46 -17.82 15.12
CA TRP A 891 0.86 -16.86 14.20
C TRP A 891 -0.19 -16.00 14.89
N ILE A 892 -0.59 -14.89 14.26
CA ILE A 892 -1.79 -14.13 14.62
C ILE A 892 -2.28 -13.38 13.38
N ASN A 893 -3.58 -13.18 13.25
CA ASN A 893 -4.17 -12.26 12.27
C ASN A 893 -4.62 -10.97 12.96
N LEU A 894 -4.69 -9.85 12.23
CA LEU A 894 -5.14 -8.56 12.78
C LEU A 894 -6.56 -8.64 13.38
N THR A 895 -7.44 -9.41 12.72
CA THR A 895 -8.83 -9.64 13.12
C THR A 895 -9.07 -11.15 13.24
N GLY A 896 -10.32 -11.64 13.19
CA GLY A 896 -10.59 -13.07 13.18
C GLY A 896 -10.73 -13.72 11.79
N ALA A 897 -11.09 -15.01 11.79
CA ALA A 897 -11.26 -15.83 10.59
C ALA A 897 -12.51 -15.49 9.75
N SER A 898 -13.55 -14.94 10.38
CA SER A 898 -14.86 -14.70 9.76
C SER A 898 -14.99 -13.32 9.13
N GLY A 899 -15.74 -13.24 8.04
CA GLY A 899 -16.16 -11.99 7.40
C GLY A 899 -17.50 -11.46 7.91
N HIS A 900 -18.20 -12.21 8.75
CA HIS A 900 -19.53 -11.89 9.24
C HIS A 900 -19.46 -11.01 10.50
N ALA A 901 -19.98 -9.78 10.44
CA ALA A 901 -19.73 -8.71 11.42
C ALA A 901 -20.06 -9.00 12.91
N TYR A 902 -20.81 -10.07 13.18
CA TYR A 902 -21.23 -10.49 14.52
C TYR A 902 -20.88 -11.94 14.85
N ASN A 903 -20.15 -12.62 13.97
CA ASN A 903 -19.61 -13.94 14.28
C ASN A 903 -18.53 -13.80 15.37
N GLU A 904 -18.40 -14.81 16.23
CA GLU A 904 -17.43 -14.77 17.33
C GLU A 904 -16.00 -14.61 16.83
N HIS A 905 -15.68 -15.16 15.66
CA HIS A 905 -14.37 -15.06 15.01
C HIS A 905 -14.27 -13.86 14.04
N TYR A 906 -14.99 -12.76 14.28
CA TYR A 906 -14.83 -11.53 13.48
C TYR A 906 -13.64 -10.69 13.97
N THR A 907 -13.47 -10.58 15.30
CA THR A 907 -12.40 -9.77 15.94
C THR A 907 -11.76 -10.43 17.16
N ASP A 908 -11.98 -11.72 17.41
CA ASP A 908 -11.49 -12.49 18.56
C ASP A 908 -9.96 -12.48 18.75
N GLN A 909 -9.19 -12.19 17.70
CA GLN A 909 -7.72 -12.13 17.76
C GLN A 909 -7.16 -10.73 18.03
N THR A 910 -7.96 -9.67 17.84
CA THR A 910 -7.47 -8.27 17.79
C THR A 910 -6.80 -7.84 19.09
N ASP A 911 -7.37 -8.22 20.24
CA ASP A 911 -6.81 -7.86 21.56
C ASP A 911 -5.45 -8.53 21.81
N LYS A 912 -5.27 -9.77 21.34
CA LYS A 912 -4.00 -10.49 21.43
C LYS A 912 -2.99 -9.89 20.48
N TRP A 913 -3.42 -9.61 19.25
CA TRP A 913 -2.61 -8.93 18.24
C TRP A 913 -2.09 -7.59 18.74
N ALA A 914 -2.94 -6.75 19.35
CA ALA A 914 -2.56 -5.44 19.88
C ALA A 914 -1.51 -5.53 21.00
N LYS A 915 -1.51 -6.63 21.76
CA LYS A 915 -0.52 -6.93 22.82
C LYS A 915 0.73 -7.65 22.30
N GLY A 916 0.78 -8.02 21.01
CA GLY A 916 1.86 -8.81 20.44
C GLY A 916 1.83 -10.29 20.81
N GLU A 917 0.70 -10.81 21.29
CA GLU A 917 0.52 -12.21 21.64
C GLU A 917 0.20 -13.05 20.40
N LEU A 918 0.98 -14.11 20.15
CA LEU A 918 0.74 -15.05 19.05
C LEU A 918 0.00 -16.31 19.51
N LEU A 919 -0.84 -16.86 18.62
CA LEU A 919 -1.50 -18.15 18.75
C LEU A 919 -0.56 -19.28 18.30
N LYS A 920 -0.80 -20.49 18.81
CA LYS A 920 -0.09 -21.69 18.36
C LYS A 920 -0.51 -22.06 16.94
N TRP A 921 0.40 -22.71 16.21
CA TRP A 921 0.15 -23.22 14.86
C TRP A 921 0.24 -24.74 14.78
N PRO A 922 -0.83 -25.48 15.17
CA PRO A 922 -0.88 -26.92 14.95
C PRO A 922 -0.72 -27.23 13.45
N SER A 923 0.23 -28.10 13.10
CA SER A 923 0.57 -28.43 11.72
C SER A 923 0.42 -29.92 11.43
N SER A 924 0.81 -30.80 12.36
CA SER A 924 0.62 -32.23 12.23
C SER A 924 -0.86 -32.59 12.40
N GLU A 925 -1.33 -33.62 11.68
CA GLU A 925 -2.73 -34.09 11.78
C GLU A 925 -3.13 -34.38 13.24
N LYS A 926 -2.21 -34.93 14.04
CA LYS A 926 -2.43 -35.20 15.47
C LYS A 926 -2.60 -33.91 16.27
N ALA A 927 -1.79 -32.89 16.02
CA ALA A 927 -1.88 -31.62 16.71
C ALA A 927 -3.14 -30.86 16.30
N VAL A 928 -3.46 -30.85 15.00
CA VAL A 928 -4.69 -30.27 14.44
C VAL A 928 -5.92 -30.91 15.06
N LYS A 929 -6.01 -32.25 15.05
CA LYS A 929 -7.13 -32.97 15.67
C LYS A 929 -7.28 -32.71 17.16
N LYS A 930 -6.16 -32.49 17.87
CA LYS A 930 -6.18 -32.15 19.30
C LYS A 930 -6.69 -30.72 19.54
N ALA A 931 -6.41 -29.80 18.62
CA ALA A 931 -6.84 -28.41 18.70
C ALA A 931 -8.24 -28.17 18.13
N ALA A 932 -8.78 -29.12 17.36
CA ALA A 932 -10.09 -29.02 16.74
C ALA A 932 -11.21 -28.94 17.78
N GLU A 933 -12.07 -27.94 17.65
CA GLU A 933 -13.32 -27.79 18.40
C GLU A 933 -14.53 -28.17 17.54
N ASP A 934 -14.46 -27.88 16.23
CA ASP A 934 -15.49 -28.21 15.26
C ASP A 934 -14.95 -29.16 14.18
N GLU A 935 -15.78 -30.14 13.81
CA GLU A 935 -15.53 -31.07 12.71
C GLU A 935 -16.73 -31.15 11.75
N MET A 936 -16.45 -30.93 10.46
CA MET A 936 -17.42 -31.07 9.37
C MET A 936 -16.91 -32.03 8.29
N ALA A 937 -17.82 -32.82 7.73
CA ALA A 937 -17.58 -33.63 6.54
C ALA A 937 -18.29 -33.04 5.32
N LEU A 938 -17.57 -32.89 4.20
CA LEU A 938 -18.16 -32.59 2.90
C LEU A 938 -18.17 -33.90 2.09
N THR A 939 -19.33 -34.32 1.62
CA THR A 939 -19.55 -35.63 0.99
C THR A 939 -20.13 -35.48 -0.43
N PRO A 940 -19.90 -36.42 -1.36
CA PRO A 940 -20.43 -36.36 -2.73
C PRO A 940 -21.95 -36.29 -2.87
#